data_AF-A0A0U1LKZ7-F1
#
_entry.id   AF-A0A0U1LKZ7-F1
#
_cell.length_a   1.000
_cell.length_b   1.000
_cell.length_c   1.000
_cell.angle_alpha   90.00
_cell.angle_beta   90.00
_cell.angle_gamma   90.00
#
_symmetry.space_group_name_H-M   'P 1'
#
loop_
_entity.id
_entity.type
_entity.pdbx_description
1 polymer ?
#
loop_
_entity_poly.entity_id
_entity_poly.type
_entity_poly.pdbx_seq_one_letter_code
_entity_poly.pdbx_strand_id
1 'polypeptide(L)'
;MATVFTNGRFFTGSGSETNNDDAAFEECMVIEGDTITHVGRASDEQVAQARAGGAIVRDLGEKYVLPGFIDGHMHLLLLGQSLQKLDLDRCANLADIRSTIRSYAQANPAVPRILCKGWMQSMTDNEALASMLDDLDPRPIYIDAKDLHSTWCNTAALRELDVEAMPDPPGGTIHRDQESGKPSGLLSEAIVFSLIWPHLARVASTDDKLNALRGAIAAYTASGYTGLVDMAMDENSWEALLKLRQQERLTLRIAAHWLIVPSTDPAADLAQVERAIELHAKYNLDTSSDFRIAGIKVICDGVIDGCTAALLEPYTLNGVSCDPLWPAEKLTPVVQRAVQAGLQCALHAIGDATVHTVLNVLEAHASDQPDRRHRIEHLEMTTAEDAARLGKLGITASVQPVHSDPDILRAWPSLIGPERCRRAFAYRDFVDGGAPLAFGSDSPTAPFKPLPNLYTATTRRSARLPASEETVNAHFALPLVTALTAATTGAAYSCFADRITGRLKKGLRADFVVVDMEWSADRLLQAVVEETWFDGKVIARDSIPDTRESRQQSWNLEHLGALSQRGFRSGAEPAVRQSIKTLPRGLKLARIRKASPSNGLARNSRIFVIIWKIQPANADLTSTNPAAMQTQDANAHGPASDSDSLGHASAMRLAVVRLQPHSVTGASADGMPVPRSSSDNTVQSPMYAAPAGVD
;
A
#
# COMPACT_ATOMS: atom_id res chain seq x y z
N MET A 1 0.53 27.28 25.49
CA MET A 1 -0.40 26.67 26.47
C MET A 1 -0.11 25.19 26.50
N ALA A 2 0.04 24.59 27.68
CA ALA A 2 0.27 23.15 27.81
C ALA A 2 -1.02 22.37 27.49
N THR A 3 -0.87 21.15 26.99
CA THR A 3 -1.97 20.18 26.85
C THR A 3 -1.57 18.88 27.56
N VAL A 4 -2.46 18.37 28.41
CA VAL A 4 -2.32 17.11 29.14
C VAL A 4 -3.28 16.11 28.52
N PHE A 5 -2.73 15.07 27.89
CA PHE A 5 -3.49 13.92 27.42
C PHE A 5 -3.55 12.87 28.52
N THR A 6 -4.74 12.39 28.84
CA THR A 6 -4.98 11.41 29.90
C THR A 6 -5.91 10.30 29.43
N ASN A 7 -5.93 9.19 30.17
CA ASN A 7 -6.81 8.05 29.87
C ASN A 7 -6.56 7.53 28.44
N GLY A 8 -5.29 7.30 28.12
CA GLY A 8 -4.82 6.71 26.87
C GLY A 8 -3.68 5.74 27.15
N ARG A 9 -3.31 4.95 26.14
CA ARG A 9 -2.23 3.94 26.24
C ARG A 9 -1.05 4.42 25.39
N PHE A 10 -0.11 5.13 26.01
CA PHE A 10 0.97 5.83 25.32
C PHE A 10 2.17 4.91 25.09
N PHE A 11 2.40 4.47 23.86
CA PHE A 11 3.48 3.54 23.51
C PHE A 11 4.86 4.19 23.68
N THR A 12 5.67 3.63 24.57
CA THR A 12 7.04 4.10 24.85
C THR A 12 8.14 3.17 24.36
N GLY A 13 7.80 1.95 23.92
CA GLY A 13 8.73 0.97 23.35
C GLY A 13 8.47 -0.46 23.83
N SER A 14 9.50 -1.31 23.80
CA SER A 14 9.50 -2.61 24.48
C SER A 14 9.72 -2.43 25.99
N GLY A 15 9.00 -3.21 26.79
CA GLY A 15 9.34 -3.37 28.21
C GLY A 15 10.62 -4.20 28.35
N SER A 16 11.74 -3.55 28.71
CA SER A 16 13.06 -4.16 28.99
C SER A 16 13.56 -5.19 27.95
N GLU A 17 14.40 -4.73 27.01
CA GLU A 17 15.48 -5.49 26.33
C GLU A 17 15.15 -6.90 25.76
N THR A 18 13.90 -7.17 25.38
CA THR A 18 13.50 -8.46 24.80
C THR A 18 12.80 -8.30 23.45
N ASN A 19 13.15 -9.18 22.48
CA ASN A 19 12.49 -9.30 21.17
C ASN A 19 11.12 -10.02 21.30
N ASN A 20 10.25 -9.44 22.13
CA ASN A 20 8.96 -9.95 22.58
C ASN A 20 7.82 -8.98 22.22
N ASP A 21 6.56 -9.42 22.28
CA ASP A 21 5.36 -8.59 22.11
C ASP A 21 5.02 -7.71 23.34
N ASP A 22 5.83 -7.79 24.42
CA ASP A 22 5.69 -7.01 25.65
C ASP A 22 5.93 -5.49 25.40
N ALA A 23 4.85 -4.82 25.01
CA ALA A 23 4.80 -3.38 24.81
C ALA A 23 4.70 -2.62 26.14
N ALA A 24 5.51 -1.58 26.30
CA ALA A 24 5.39 -0.61 27.38
C ALA A 24 4.39 0.49 27.01
N PHE A 25 3.40 0.71 27.89
CA PHE A 25 2.44 1.80 27.80
C PHE A 25 2.44 2.64 29.07
N GLU A 26 2.51 3.95 28.90
CA GLU A 26 2.25 4.93 29.96
C GLU A 26 0.80 5.42 29.91
N GLU A 27 0.36 6.14 30.96
CA GLU A 27 -1.04 6.54 31.18
C GLU A 27 -1.36 7.97 30.72
N CYS A 28 -0.34 8.83 30.63
CA CYS A 28 -0.44 10.27 30.39
C CYS A 28 0.72 10.81 29.55
N MET A 29 0.46 11.88 28.80
CA MET A 29 1.45 12.68 28.11
C MET A 29 1.16 14.17 28.30
N VAL A 30 2.20 14.97 28.50
CA VAL A 30 2.13 16.44 28.51
C VAL A 30 2.92 16.99 27.34
N ILE A 31 2.33 17.91 26.60
CA ILE A 31 3.00 18.67 25.54
C ILE A 31 2.93 20.17 25.83
N GLU A 32 3.95 20.90 25.41
CA GLU A 32 3.98 22.36 25.42
C GLU A 32 4.35 22.87 24.02
N GLY A 33 3.40 23.54 23.36
CA GLY A 33 3.56 23.93 21.97
C GLY A 33 3.68 22.71 21.07
N ASP A 34 4.87 22.50 20.51
CA ASP A 34 5.20 21.44 19.56
C ASP A 34 6.02 20.29 20.17
N THR A 35 6.30 20.33 21.48
CA THR A 35 7.29 19.48 22.13
C THR A 35 6.69 18.70 23.30
N ILE A 36 7.05 17.42 23.42
CA ILE A 36 6.67 16.54 24.53
C ILE A 36 7.49 16.92 25.76
N THR A 37 6.84 17.31 26.86
CA THR A 37 7.52 17.71 28.12
C THR A 37 7.53 16.59 29.16
N HIS A 38 6.57 15.66 29.10
CA HIS A 38 6.48 14.49 29.97
C HIS A 38 5.66 13.36 29.33
N VAL A 39 6.03 12.11 29.60
CA VAL A 39 5.24 10.89 29.34
C VAL A 39 5.44 10.00 30.57
N GLY A 40 4.36 9.47 31.15
CA GLY A 40 4.42 8.80 32.44
C GLY A 40 3.03 8.54 33.05
N ARG A 41 2.97 8.48 34.37
CA ARG A 41 1.74 8.14 35.12
C ARG A 41 0.86 9.34 35.33
N ALA A 42 -0.44 9.10 35.51
CA ALA A 42 -1.40 10.16 35.85
C ALA A 42 -1.10 10.85 37.19
N SER A 43 -0.34 10.19 38.08
CA SER A 43 0.09 10.69 39.39
C SER A 43 1.34 11.57 39.37
N ASP A 44 2.04 11.67 38.24
CA ASP A 44 3.36 12.29 38.21
C ASP A 44 3.29 13.82 38.38
N GLU A 45 4.29 14.39 39.07
CA GLU A 45 4.25 15.80 39.49
C GLU A 45 4.11 16.76 38.30
N GLN A 46 4.71 16.43 37.16
CA GLN A 46 4.63 17.22 35.94
C GLN A 46 3.19 17.32 35.40
N VAL A 47 2.38 16.26 35.56
CA VAL A 47 0.95 16.26 35.19
C VAL A 47 0.15 17.17 36.12
N ALA A 48 0.43 17.12 37.44
CA ALA A 48 -0.21 17.99 38.42
C ALA A 48 0.17 19.47 38.24
N GLN A 49 1.45 19.76 38.00
CA GLN A 49 1.97 21.10 37.71
C GLN A 49 1.34 21.68 36.43
N ALA A 50 1.27 20.91 35.34
CA ALA A 50 0.64 21.35 34.10
C ALA A 50 -0.86 21.68 34.30
N ARG A 51 -1.60 20.83 35.02
CA ARG A 51 -3.02 21.08 35.37
C ARG A 51 -3.17 22.35 36.22
N ALA A 52 -2.34 22.54 37.24
CA ALA A 52 -2.35 23.73 38.08
C ALA A 52 -1.99 25.01 37.30
N GLY A 53 -1.11 24.90 36.30
CA GLY A 53 -0.77 25.95 35.33
C GLY A 53 -1.84 26.23 34.27
N GLY A 54 -3.03 25.61 34.36
CA GLY A 54 -4.14 25.83 33.44
C GLY A 54 -4.01 25.13 32.09
N ALA A 55 -3.31 23.99 32.02
CA ALA A 55 -3.24 23.18 30.81
C ALA A 55 -4.63 22.71 30.32
N ILE A 56 -4.77 22.59 29.00
CA ILE A 56 -5.94 21.93 28.40
C ILE A 56 -5.85 20.44 28.74
N VAL A 57 -6.85 19.89 29.43
CA VAL A 57 -6.93 18.45 29.70
C VAL A 57 -7.76 17.78 28.62
N ARG A 58 -7.22 16.73 27.99
CA ARG A 58 -7.89 15.93 26.97
C ARG A 58 -7.91 14.46 27.36
N ASP A 59 -9.12 13.93 27.58
CA ASP A 59 -9.37 12.50 27.72
C ASP A 59 -9.29 11.82 26.34
N LEU A 60 -8.65 10.64 26.27
CA LEU A 60 -8.51 9.84 25.05
C LEU A 60 -9.34 8.55 25.03
N GLY A 61 -10.13 8.27 26.07
CA GLY A 61 -11.08 7.15 26.09
C GLY A 61 -10.43 5.76 25.96
N GLU A 62 -9.33 5.54 26.67
CA GLU A 62 -8.47 4.34 26.64
C GLU A 62 -7.82 4.00 25.28
N LYS A 63 -7.87 4.91 24.29
CA LYS A 63 -7.29 4.70 22.96
C LYS A 63 -5.77 4.63 23.00
N TYR A 64 -5.20 3.95 22.01
CA TYR A 64 -3.76 3.86 21.86
C TYR A 64 -3.20 5.16 21.31
N VAL A 65 -2.06 5.58 21.85
CA VAL A 65 -1.28 6.71 21.34
C VAL A 65 0.07 6.18 20.94
N LEU A 66 0.36 6.24 19.64
CA LEU A 66 1.60 5.75 19.05
C LEU A 66 2.39 6.96 18.52
N PRO A 67 3.74 6.89 18.41
CA PRO A 67 4.48 7.87 17.64
C PRO A 67 3.93 7.97 16.21
N GLY A 68 3.98 9.15 15.61
CA GLY A 68 3.51 9.34 14.24
C GLY A 68 4.30 8.45 13.29
N PHE A 69 3.60 7.81 12.33
CA PHE A 69 4.26 6.89 11.41
C PHE A 69 5.23 7.65 10.50
N ILE A 70 6.34 7.00 10.17
CA ILE A 70 7.31 7.52 9.21
C ILE A 70 7.44 6.50 8.10
N ASP A 71 7.12 6.90 6.86
CA ASP A 71 7.34 6.04 5.71
C ASP A 71 8.83 6.04 5.37
N GLY A 72 9.52 4.95 5.70
CA GLY A 72 10.95 4.82 5.54
C GLY A 72 11.42 4.73 4.08
N HIS A 73 10.52 4.52 3.11
CA HIS A 73 10.84 4.43 1.68
C HIS A 73 9.58 4.63 0.84
N MET A 74 9.53 5.71 0.06
CA MET A 74 8.40 6.05 -0.82
C MET A 74 8.78 7.09 -1.88
N HIS A 75 7.86 7.42 -2.79
CA HIS A 75 8.06 8.39 -3.87
C HIS A 75 6.90 9.40 -3.92
N LEU A 76 7.07 10.58 -3.31
CA LEU A 76 5.96 11.46 -2.94
C LEU A 76 5.21 12.04 -4.14
N LEU A 77 5.92 12.56 -5.14
CA LEU A 77 5.31 13.14 -6.33
C LEU A 77 4.63 12.06 -7.18
N LEU A 78 5.25 10.88 -7.30
CA LEU A 78 4.70 9.74 -8.04
C LEU A 78 3.43 9.22 -7.39
N LEU A 79 3.36 9.13 -6.04
CA LEU A 79 2.10 8.82 -5.35
C LEU A 79 1.04 9.87 -5.67
N GLY A 80 1.38 11.15 -5.59
CA GLY A 80 0.45 12.25 -5.88
C GLY A 80 -0.14 12.16 -7.29
N GLN A 81 0.70 11.87 -8.28
CA GLN A 81 0.28 11.66 -9.66
C GLN A 81 -0.57 10.38 -9.80
N SER A 82 -0.17 9.27 -9.17
CA SER A 82 -0.95 8.02 -9.15
C SER A 82 -2.33 8.20 -8.53
N LEU A 83 -2.48 9.00 -7.47
CA LEU A 83 -3.77 9.31 -6.85
C LEU A 83 -4.71 10.14 -7.75
N GLN A 84 -4.18 10.80 -8.79
CA GLN A 84 -4.97 11.54 -9.79
C GLN A 84 -5.36 10.70 -11.02
N LYS A 85 -4.73 9.53 -11.23
CA LYS A 85 -5.07 8.62 -12.34
C LYS A 85 -6.43 7.95 -12.13
N LEU A 86 -7.15 7.71 -13.22
CA LEU A 86 -8.38 6.92 -13.23
C LEU A 86 -8.09 5.48 -12.80
N ASP A 87 -8.73 5.08 -11.71
CA ASP A 87 -8.56 3.74 -11.13
C ASP A 87 -9.41 2.69 -11.87
N LEU A 88 -8.74 1.66 -12.41
CA LEU A 88 -9.36 0.54 -13.11
C LEU A 88 -9.43 -0.75 -12.28
N ASP A 89 -8.98 -0.78 -11.01
CA ASP A 89 -8.95 -2.00 -10.16
C ASP A 89 -10.34 -2.68 -10.02
N ARG A 90 -11.42 -1.95 -10.29
CA ARG A 90 -12.82 -2.44 -10.25
C ARG A 90 -13.31 -3.05 -11.57
N CYS A 91 -12.54 -2.94 -12.65
CA CYS A 91 -12.89 -3.49 -13.96
C CYS A 91 -12.57 -4.98 -13.98
N ALA A 92 -13.51 -5.83 -14.42
CA ALA A 92 -13.26 -7.26 -14.53
C ALA A 92 -12.75 -7.67 -15.92
N ASN A 93 -12.95 -6.82 -16.93
CA ASN A 93 -12.66 -7.12 -18.34
C ASN A 93 -12.49 -5.84 -19.19
N LEU A 94 -12.04 -6.02 -20.44
CA LEU A 94 -11.84 -4.98 -21.44
C LEU A 94 -13.07 -4.06 -21.68
N ALA A 95 -14.29 -4.59 -21.61
CA ALA A 95 -15.50 -3.79 -21.81
C ALA A 95 -15.76 -2.84 -20.64
N ASP A 96 -15.50 -3.28 -19.40
CA ASP A 96 -15.56 -2.42 -18.21
C ASP A 96 -14.51 -1.29 -18.31
N ILE A 97 -13.27 -1.63 -18.70
CA ILE A 97 -12.18 -0.66 -18.90
C ILE A 97 -12.58 0.40 -19.93
N ARG A 98 -12.98 -0.02 -21.14
CA ARG A 98 -13.38 0.85 -22.24
C ARG A 98 -14.55 1.77 -21.86
N SER A 99 -15.54 1.24 -21.15
CA SER A 99 -16.70 2.00 -20.64
C SER A 99 -16.30 3.06 -19.60
N THR A 100 -15.41 2.68 -18.67
CA THR A 100 -14.92 3.53 -17.59
C THR A 100 -14.08 4.69 -18.15
N ILE A 101 -13.15 4.39 -19.06
CA ILE A 101 -12.33 5.38 -19.77
C ILE A 101 -13.20 6.35 -20.56
N ARG A 102 -14.14 5.85 -21.38
CA ARG A 102 -15.04 6.70 -22.19
C ARG A 102 -15.90 7.63 -21.33
N SER A 103 -16.39 7.14 -20.20
CA SER A 103 -17.17 7.94 -19.24
C SER A 103 -16.32 9.04 -18.58
N TYR A 104 -15.10 8.71 -18.16
CA TYR A 104 -14.16 9.68 -17.61
C TYR A 104 -13.75 10.74 -18.65
N ALA A 105 -13.46 10.32 -19.88
CA ALA A 105 -13.07 11.18 -20.99
C ALA A 105 -14.14 12.25 -21.29
N GLN A 106 -15.42 11.85 -21.32
CA GLN A 106 -16.57 12.73 -21.52
C GLN A 106 -16.81 13.68 -20.34
N ALA A 107 -16.64 13.21 -19.11
CA ALA A 107 -16.79 14.03 -17.91
C ALA A 107 -15.66 15.06 -17.73
N ASN A 108 -14.47 14.79 -18.29
CA ASN A 108 -13.27 15.61 -18.15
C ASN A 108 -12.75 16.07 -19.52
N PRO A 109 -13.49 16.91 -20.28
CA PRO A 109 -13.07 17.32 -21.63
C PRO A 109 -11.83 18.22 -21.65
N ALA A 110 -11.47 18.82 -20.50
CA ALA A 110 -10.35 19.76 -20.38
C ALA A 110 -8.99 19.09 -20.06
N VAL A 111 -8.95 17.81 -19.64
CA VAL A 111 -7.64 17.18 -19.36
C VAL A 111 -6.91 16.87 -20.66
N PRO A 112 -5.59 17.16 -20.76
CA PRO A 112 -4.85 17.00 -22.01
C PRO A 112 -4.57 15.53 -22.34
N ARG A 113 -4.56 14.66 -21.34
CA ARG A 113 -4.30 13.21 -21.43
C ARG A 113 -5.23 12.47 -20.49
N ILE A 114 -5.58 11.24 -20.84
CA ILE A 114 -6.34 10.35 -19.96
C ILE A 114 -5.34 9.37 -19.35
N LEU A 115 -5.06 9.53 -18.06
CA LEU A 115 -4.12 8.70 -17.32
C LEU A 115 -4.90 7.72 -16.43
N CYS A 116 -4.63 6.44 -16.55
CA CYS A 116 -5.29 5.36 -15.83
C CYS A 116 -4.27 4.46 -15.11
N LYS A 117 -4.73 3.64 -14.17
CA LYS A 117 -3.90 2.66 -13.45
C LYS A 117 -4.69 1.42 -13.04
N GLY A 118 -4.00 0.36 -12.60
CA GLY A 118 -4.62 -0.84 -12.02
C GLY A 118 -5.06 -1.87 -13.05
N TRP A 119 -4.63 -1.72 -14.32
CA TRP A 119 -4.88 -2.75 -15.34
C TRP A 119 -4.05 -4.01 -15.05
N MET A 120 -4.62 -5.19 -15.29
CA MET A 120 -3.90 -6.46 -15.30
C MET A 120 -4.11 -7.11 -16.66
N GLN A 121 -3.08 -7.77 -17.22
CA GLN A 121 -3.17 -8.43 -18.53
C GLN A 121 -4.36 -9.40 -18.63
N SER A 122 -4.70 -10.09 -17.53
CA SER A 122 -5.85 -10.98 -17.44
C SER A 122 -7.23 -10.29 -17.62
N MET A 123 -7.33 -8.96 -17.43
CA MET A 123 -8.54 -8.19 -17.71
C MET A 123 -8.77 -7.99 -19.22
N THR A 124 -7.75 -8.23 -20.05
CA THR A 124 -7.81 -8.03 -21.51
C THR A 124 -7.40 -9.28 -22.28
N ASP A 125 -7.62 -10.46 -21.66
CA ASP A 125 -7.27 -11.78 -22.21
C ASP A 125 -5.78 -11.92 -22.61
N ASN A 126 -4.91 -11.10 -21.99
CA ASN A 126 -3.49 -10.90 -22.26
C ASN A 126 -3.16 -10.21 -23.60
N GLU A 127 -4.13 -9.52 -24.21
CA GLU A 127 -3.90 -8.59 -25.34
C GLU A 127 -3.94 -7.13 -24.85
N ALA A 128 -3.08 -6.28 -25.41
CA ALA A 128 -2.94 -4.87 -25.00
C ALA A 128 -2.62 -3.98 -26.21
N LEU A 129 -3.60 -3.85 -27.12
CA LEU A 129 -3.41 -3.17 -28.40
C LEU A 129 -3.89 -1.71 -28.36
N ALA A 130 -3.20 -0.81 -29.06
CA ALA A 130 -3.57 0.61 -29.20
C ALA A 130 -4.94 0.78 -29.87
N SER A 131 -5.25 -0.09 -30.84
CA SER A 131 -6.54 -0.16 -31.52
C SER A 131 -7.72 -0.48 -30.59
N MET A 132 -7.47 -1.10 -29.43
CA MET A 132 -8.47 -1.32 -28.38
C MET A 132 -8.73 -0.07 -27.52
N LEU A 133 -8.05 1.05 -27.78
CA LEU A 133 -8.22 2.35 -27.12
C LEU A 133 -8.51 3.51 -28.08
N ASP A 134 -8.09 3.42 -29.35
CA ASP A 134 -8.15 4.52 -30.33
C ASP A 134 -9.57 5.05 -30.64
N ASP A 135 -10.63 4.25 -30.48
CA ASP A 135 -12.03 4.69 -30.65
C ASP A 135 -12.67 5.26 -29.36
N LEU A 136 -11.92 5.37 -28.26
CA LEU A 136 -12.43 5.88 -27.00
C LEU A 136 -12.41 7.41 -26.95
N ASP A 137 -11.28 8.00 -27.31
CA ASP A 137 -11.02 9.44 -27.31
C ASP A 137 -9.77 9.76 -28.17
N PRO A 138 -9.73 10.89 -28.92
CA PRO A 138 -8.55 11.26 -29.72
C PRO A 138 -7.33 11.72 -28.91
N ARG A 139 -7.47 11.97 -27.60
CA ARG A 139 -6.34 12.36 -26.73
C ARG A 139 -5.41 11.16 -26.44
N PRO A 140 -4.16 11.41 -26.03
CA PRO A 140 -3.28 10.39 -25.47
C PRO A 140 -3.92 9.69 -24.27
N ILE A 141 -3.98 8.36 -24.33
CA ILE A 141 -4.43 7.48 -23.24
C ILE A 141 -3.23 6.65 -22.79
N TYR A 142 -2.94 6.68 -21.49
CA TYR A 142 -1.90 5.89 -20.84
C TYR A 142 -2.52 5.09 -19.70
N ILE A 143 -2.27 3.79 -19.63
CA ILE A 143 -2.83 2.88 -18.63
C ILE A 143 -1.69 2.13 -17.96
N ASP A 144 -1.35 2.50 -16.74
CA ASP A 144 -0.37 1.76 -15.93
C ASP A 144 -0.94 0.37 -15.59
N ALA A 145 -0.13 -0.67 -15.79
CA ALA A 145 -0.37 -1.98 -15.22
C ALA A 145 -0.28 -1.94 -13.69
N LYS A 146 -0.92 -2.90 -13.01
CA LYS A 146 -1.02 -2.97 -11.56
C LYS A 146 0.32 -3.24 -10.86
N ASP A 147 1.23 -3.90 -11.57
CA ASP A 147 2.63 -4.11 -11.18
C ASP A 147 3.53 -2.88 -11.41
N LEU A 148 3.05 -1.87 -12.16
CA LEU A 148 3.83 -0.73 -12.66
C LEU A 148 4.98 -1.08 -13.64
N HIS A 149 5.12 -2.34 -14.04
CA HIS A 149 6.13 -2.82 -15.00
C HIS A 149 5.69 -2.72 -16.46
N SER A 150 4.43 -2.36 -16.73
CA SER A 150 3.93 -2.14 -18.09
C SER A 150 3.01 -0.92 -18.19
N THR A 151 2.97 -0.31 -19.37
CA THR A 151 1.99 0.72 -19.73
C THR A 151 1.33 0.35 -21.05
N TRP A 152 0.01 0.37 -21.08
CA TRP A 152 -0.81 0.20 -22.28
C TRP A 152 -1.28 1.57 -22.78
N CYS A 153 -0.95 1.86 -24.05
CA CYS A 153 -1.08 3.16 -24.69
C CYS A 153 -1.97 3.09 -25.94
N ASN A 154 -2.71 4.16 -26.22
CA ASN A 154 -3.34 4.34 -27.54
C ASN A 154 -2.34 4.92 -28.57
N THR A 155 -2.74 4.98 -29.84
CA THR A 155 -1.87 5.46 -30.93
C THR A 155 -1.47 6.93 -30.73
N ALA A 156 -2.32 7.75 -30.10
CA ALA A 156 -1.99 9.13 -29.77
C ALA A 156 -0.85 9.22 -28.72
N ALA A 157 -0.88 8.39 -27.68
CA ALA A 157 0.18 8.28 -26.68
C ALA A 157 1.50 7.74 -27.26
N LEU A 158 1.44 6.73 -28.14
CA LEU A 158 2.63 6.21 -28.82
C LEU A 158 3.33 7.28 -29.69
N ARG A 159 2.55 8.10 -30.40
CA ARG A 159 3.09 9.24 -31.17
C ARG A 159 3.68 10.33 -30.28
N GLU A 160 3.10 10.56 -29.10
CA GLU A 160 3.61 11.56 -28.15
C GLU A 160 4.97 11.15 -27.53
N LEU A 161 5.23 9.84 -27.42
CA LEU A 161 6.50 9.27 -26.95
C LEU A 161 7.56 9.08 -28.05
N ASP A 162 7.21 9.27 -29.33
CA ASP A 162 8.06 9.03 -30.52
C ASP A 162 8.69 7.62 -30.59
N VAL A 163 7.94 6.59 -30.18
CA VAL A 163 8.45 5.20 -30.09
C VAL A 163 8.34 4.39 -31.39
N GLU A 164 7.78 4.94 -32.48
CA GLU A 164 7.50 4.16 -33.70
C GLU A 164 8.78 3.56 -34.31
N ALA A 165 9.85 4.36 -34.42
CA ALA A 165 11.16 3.94 -34.92
C ALA A 165 12.20 3.62 -33.82
N MET A 166 11.83 3.75 -32.54
CA MET A 166 12.75 3.56 -31.42
C MET A 166 13.09 2.06 -31.24
N PRO A 167 14.38 1.66 -31.16
CA PRO A 167 14.75 0.31 -30.80
C PRO A 167 14.43 0.04 -29.32
N ASP A 168 14.30 -1.23 -28.96
CA ASP A 168 14.14 -1.62 -27.55
C ASP A 168 15.35 -1.17 -26.72
N PRO A 169 15.16 -0.43 -25.61
CA PRO A 169 16.25 -0.03 -24.74
C PRO A 169 16.75 -1.24 -23.93
N PRO A 170 18.00 -1.22 -23.41
CA PRO A 170 18.48 -2.27 -22.52
C PRO A 170 17.52 -2.52 -21.35
N GLY A 171 17.03 -3.76 -21.22
CA GLY A 171 16.08 -4.16 -20.19
C GLY A 171 14.64 -3.63 -20.36
N GLY A 172 14.26 -3.10 -21.52
CA GLY A 172 12.90 -2.64 -21.82
C GLY A 172 12.40 -3.13 -23.18
N THR A 173 11.07 -3.17 -23.37
CA THR A 173 10.47 -3.69 -24.61
C THR A 173 9.36 -2.77 -25.11
N ILE A 174 9.45 -2.36 -26.37
CA ILE A 174 8.37 -1.79 -27.17
C ILE A 174 7.75 -2.96 -27.92
N HIS A 175 6.63 -3.48 -27.42
CA HIS A 175 5.97 -4.61 -28.09
C HIS A 175 5.49 -4.16 -29.47
N ARG A 176 5.69 -4.99 -30.49
CA ARG A 176 5.41 -4.66 -31.89
C ARG A 176 4.49 -5.69 -32.51
N ASP A 177 3.59 -5.22 -33.37
CA ASP A 177 2.80 -6.08 -34.24
C ASP A 177 3.72 -6.81 -35.23
N GLN A 178 3.51 -8.12 -35.40
CA GLN A 178 4.41 -8.98 -36.17
C GLN A 178 4.33 -8.75 -37.69
N GLU A 179 3.19 -8.27 -38.20
CA GLU A 179 2.99 -8.05 -39.64
C GLU A 179 3.45 -6.65 -40.08
N SER A 180 3.16 -5.61 -39.30
CA SER A 180 3.49 -4.22 -39.61
C SER A 180 4.77 -3.67 -38.98
N GLY A 181 5.31 -4.34 -37.95
CA GLY A 181 6.49 -3.90 -37.18
C GLY A 181 6.25 -2.65 -36.30
N LYS A 182 5.03 -2.12 -36.27
CA LYS A 182 4.68 -0.91 -35.50
C LYS A 182 4.46 -1.25 -34.02
N PRO A 183 4.69 -0.31 -33.08
CA PRO A 183 4.36 -0.52 -31.67
C PRO A 183 2.90 -0.93 -31.51
N SER A 184 2.65 -2.02 -30.81
CA SER A 184 1.32 -2.63 -30.67
C SER A 184 0.41 -1.81 -29.77
N GLY A 185 0.98 -1.07 -28.80
CA GLY A 185 0.28 -0.38 -27.73
C GLY A 185 0.84 -0.71 -26.35
N LEU A 186 1.52 -1.85 -26.19
CA LEU A 186 2.15 -2.26 -24.93
C LEU A 186 3.63 -1.85 -24.88
N LEU A 187 4.05 -1.27 -23.76
CA LEU A 187 5.45 -1.00 -23.43
C LEU A 187 5.76 -1.57 -22.03
N SER A 188 6.89 -2.25 -21.88
CA SER A 188 7.22 -3.02 -20.66
C SER A 188 8.65 -2.83 -20.16
N GLU A 189 8.84 -3.07 -18.88
CA GLU A 189 10.12 -3.01 -18.15
C GLU A 189 10.80 -1.63 -18.23
N ALA A 190 12.11 -1.57 -18.50
CA ALA A 190 12.92 -0.36 -18.33
C ALA A 190 12.39 0.88 -19.07
N ILE A 191 11.63 0.72 -20.16
CA ILE A 191 11.05 1.85 -20.91
C ILE A 191 9.96 2.60 -20.15
N VAL A 192 9.24 1.94 -19.24
CA VAL A 192 8.24 2.59 -18.38
C VAL A 192 8.92 3.64 -17.49
N PHE A 193 10.03 3.24 -16.86
CA PHE A 193 10.79 4.07 -15.93
C PHE A 193 11.74 5.07 -16.62
N SER A 194 12.32 4.72 -17.77
CA SER A 194 13.31 5.58 -18.47
C SER A 194 12.70 6.55 -19.49
N LEU A 195 11.50 6.27 -20.01
CA LEU A 195 10.85 7.12 -21.02
C LEU A 195 9.47 7.61 -20.55
N ILE A 196 8.55 6.70 -20.21
CA ILE A 196 7.13 7.06 -20.00
C ILE A 196 6.95 7.95 -18.78
N TRP A 197 7.47 7.54 -17.62
CA TRP A 197 7.34 8.33 -16.39
C TRP A 197 8.08 9.68 -16.46
N PRO A 198 9.35 9.76 -16.92
CA PRO A 198 10.03 11.04 -17.13
C PRO A 198 9.30 11.95 -18.13
N HIS A 199 8.74 11.39 -19.21
CA HIS A 199 7.94 12.15 -20.16
C HIS A 199 6.68 12.73 -19.51
N LEU A 200 5.88 11.91 -18.82
CA LEU A 200 4.66 12.35 -18.13
C LEU A 200 4.97 13.39 -17.04
N ALA A 201 6.04 13.21 -16.27
CA ALA A 201 6.50 14.18 -15.28
C ALA A 201 6.94 15.51 -15.91
N ARG A 202 7.64 15.47 -17.05
CA ARG A 202 8.09 16.65 -17.81
C ARG A 202 6.93 17.46 -18.40
N VAL A 203 5.89 16.79 -18.91
CA VAL A 203 4.74 17.45 -19.56
C VAL A 203 3.59 17.83 -18.61
N ALA A 204 3.65 17.40 -17.34
CA ALA A 204 2.73 17.87 -16.30
C ALA A 204 3.02 19.35 -15.93
N SER A 205 1.97 20.14 -15.73
CA SER A 205 2.14 21.55 -15.34
C SER A 205 2.64 21.67 -13.88
N THR A 206 3.17 22.84 -13.52
CA THR A 206 3.54 23.11 -12.12
C THR A 206 2.35 22.98 -11.18
N ASP A 207 1.16 23.42 -11.58
CA ASP A 207 -0.04 23.35 -10.74
C ASP A 207 -0.51 21.90 -10.57
N ASP A 208 -0.41 21.05 -11.61
CA ASP A 208 -0.69 19.61 -11.50
C ASP A 208 0.25 18.95 -10.47
N LYS A 209 1.55 19.26 -10.53
CA LYS A 209 2.56 18.74 -9.59
C LYS A 209 2.29 19.20 -8.16
N LEU A 210 1.94 20.47 -7.95
CA LEU A 210 1.59 20.99 -6.62
C LEU A 210 0.31 20.35 -6.08
N ASN A 211 -0.70 20.14 -6.92
CA ASN A 211 -1.95 19.46 -6.54
C ASN A 211 -1.73 17.96 -6.27
N ALA A 212 -0.83 17.31 -7.01
CA ALA A 212 -0.41 15.93 -6.76
C ALA A 212 0.25 15.80 -5.39
N LEU A 213 1.23 16.66 -5.08
CA LEU A 213 1.90 16.70 -3.78
C LEU A 213 0.91 16.95 -2.63
N ARG A 214 -0.02 17.90 -2.76
CA ARG A 214 -1.08 18.14 -1.78
C ARG A 214 -1.95 16.91 -1.56
N GLY A 215 -2.36 16.23 -2.63
CA GLY A 215 -3.13 14.99 -2.57
C GLY A 215 -2.39 13.87 -1.83
N ALA A 216 -1.11 13.67 -2.12
CA ALA A 216 -0.27 12.68 -1.44
C ALA A 216 -0.06 13.02 0.04
N ILE A 217 0.26 14.28 0.38
CA ILE A 217 0.42 14.73 1.77
C ILE A 217 -0.88 14.54 2.55
N ALA A 218 -2.04 14.88 1.97
CA ALA A 218 -3.34 14.64 2.59
C ALA A 218 -3.63 13.14 2.81
N ALA A 219 -3.32 12.28 1.84
CA ALA A 219 -3.50 10.83 1.93
C ALA A 219 -2.62 10.19 3.02
N TYR A 220 -1.33 10.60 3.07
CA TYR A 220 -0.37 10.17 4.08
C TYR A 220 -0.77 10.63 5.49
N THR A 221 -1.06 11.91 5.67
CA THR A 221 -1.45 12.46 6.99
C THR A 221 -2.77 11.89 7.49
N ALA A 222 -3.76 11.66 6.62
CA ALA A 222 -4.99 10.96 6.97
C ALA A 222 -4.77 9.49 7.38
N SER A 223 -3.65 8.89 7.00
CA SER A 223 -3.27 7.51 7.34
C SER A 223 -2.34 7.41 8.56
N GLY A 224 -2.05 8.54 9.23
CA GLY A 224 -1.25 8.58 10.46
C GLY A 224 0.22 8.95 10.30
N TYR A 225 0.66 9.33 9.10
CA TYR A 225 2.06 9.69 8.87
C TYR A 225 2.37 11.12 9.31
N THR A 226 3.56 11.29 9.88
CA THR A 226 4.16 12.58 10.28
C THR A 226 5.55 12.80 9.64
N GLY A 227 6.17 11.75 9.10
CA GLY A 227 7.42 11.84 8.35
C GLY A 227 7.44 10.91 7.13
N LEU A 228 8.30 11.23 6.18
CA LEU A 228 8.50 10.51 4.92
C LEU A 228 9.99 10.52 4.55
N VAL A 229 10.47 9.44 3.94
CA VAL A 229 11.79 9.35 3.31
C VAL A 229 11.60 9.06 1.83
N ASP A 230 11.78 10.09 1.00
CA ASP A 230 11.63 10.01 -0.45
C ASP A 230 12.90 9.42 -1.09
N MET A 231 12.72 8.40 -1.91
CA MET A 231 13.79 7.55 -2.45
C MET A 231 14.07 7.71 -3.94
N ALA A 232 13.41 8.63 -4.62
CA ALA A 232 13.64 8.92 -6.04
C ALA A 232 13.72 10.42 -6.32
N MET A 233 14.38 11.17 -5.42
CA MET A 233 14.43 12.63 -5.53
C MET A 233 15.28 13.07 -6.73
N ASP A 234 14.65 13.82 -7.62
CA ASP A 234 15.25 14.47 -8.79
C ASP A 234 14.97 15.98 -8.78
N GLU A 235 15.53 16.74 -9.73
CA GLU A 235 15.29 18.20 -9.81
C GLU A 235 13.81 18.53 -9.96
N ASN A 236 13.07 17.77 -10.77
CA ASN A 236 11.66 18.04 -11.03
C ASN A 236 10.78 17.89 -9.76
N SER A 237 11.04 16.86 -8.96
CA SER A 237 10.34 16.62 -7.69
C SER A 237 10.78 17.61 -6.62
N TRP A 238 12.09 17.91 -6.57
CA TRP A 238 12.67 18.84 -5.62
C TRP A 238 12.21 20.29 -5.85
N GLU A 239 12.18 20.76 -7.09
CA GLU A 239 11.65 22.08 -7.46
C GLU A 239 10.16 22.20 -7.13
N ALA A 240 9.36 21.16 -7.41
CA ALA A 240 7.94 21.14 -7.07
C ALA A 240 7.71 21.21 -5.54
N LEU A 241 8.49 20.47 -4.76
CA LEU A 241 8.44 20.50 -3.30
C LEU A 241 8.93 21.82 -2.71
N LEU A 242 10.02 22.40 -3.24
CA LEU A 242 10.48 23.73 -2.85
C LEU A 242 9.41 24.79 -3.17
N LYS A 243 8.75 24.69 -4.32
CA LYS A 243 7.66 25.60 -4.71
C LYS A 243 6.44 25.47 -3.81
N LEU A 244 6.08 24.24 -3.42
CA LEU A 244 5.01 24.00 -2.45
C LEU A 244 5.36 24.61 -1.09
N ARG A 245 6.57 24.34 -0.57
CA ARG A 245 7.06 24.88 0.71
C ARG A 245 7.15 26.42 0.74
N GLN A 246 7.29 27.07 -0.41
CA GLN A 246 7.21 28.53 -0.53
C GLN A 246 5.77 29.06 -0.44
N GLN A 247 4.77 28.27 -0.81
CA GLN A 247 3.35 28.63 -0.78
C GLN A 247 2.69 28.30 0.57
N GLU A 248 3.06 27.18 1.19
CA GLU A 248 2.40 26.66 2.39
C GLU A 248 3.35 25.88 3.32
N ARG A 249 2.98 25.77 4.60
CA ARG A 249 3.71 24.95 5.58
C ARG A 249 3.34 23.48 5.35
N LEU A 250 4.34 22.65 5.03
CA LEU A 250 4.19 21.20 4.98
C LEU A 250 3.80 20.64 6.36
N THR A 251 2.88 19.68 6.37
CA THR A 251 2.40 18.97 7.57
C THR A 251 3.09 17.62 7.77
N LEU A 252 4.27 17.44 7.16
CA LEU A 252 5.09 16.24 7.19
C LEU A 252 6.57 16.65 7.21
N ARG A 253 7.40 15.83 7.86
CA ARG A 253 8.87 15.89 7.80
C ARG A 253 9.38 15.09 6.62
N ILE A 254 10.16 15.70 5.72
CA ILE A 254 10.68 15.02 4.52
C ILE A 254 12.20 14.92 4.60
N ALA A 255 12.70 13.70 4.62
CA ALA A 255 14.07 13.39 4.20
C ALA A 255 14.03 12.91 2.75
N ALA A 256 15.03 13.25 1.96
CA ALA A 256 15.12 12.82 0.57
C ALA A 256 16.51 12.27 0.24
N HIS A 257 16.54 11.23 -0.59
CA HIS A 257 17.75 10.65 -1.15
C HIS A 257 17.80 10.96 -2.64
N TRP A 258 18.86 11.63 -3.07
CA TRP A 258 19.03 12.07 -4.45
C TRP A 258 19.32 10.89 -5.37
N LEU A 259 18.52 10.68 -6.40
CA LEU A 259 18.66 9.54 -7.30
C LEU A 259 19.89 9.69 -8.20
N ILE A 260 20.76 8.68 -8.18
CA ILE A 260 21.90 8.55 -9.09
C ILE A 260 21.54 7.52 -10.16
N VAL A 261 21.37 7.98 -11.40
CA VAL A 261 21.05 7.15 -12.57
C VAL A 261 22.35 6.76 -13.28
N PRO A 262 22.54 5.47 -13.63
CA PRO A 262 23.77 5.00 -14.26
C PRO A 262 23.98 5.62 -15.65
N SER A 263 25.11 6.29 -15.84
CA SER A 263 25.59 6.82 -17.11
C SER A 263 26.60 5.88 -17.78
N THR A 264 26.85 6.04 -19.09
CA THR A 264 28.02 5.46 -19.76
C THR A 264 29.31 6.26 -19.50
N ASP A 265 29.18 7.48 -18.95
CA ASP A 265 30.28 8.35 -18.55
C ASP A 265 30.39 8.40 -17.01
N PRO A 266 31.45 7.85 -16.40
CA PRO A 266 31.69 7.92 -14.95
C PRO A 266 31.79 9.34 -14.40
N ALA A 267 32.16 10.34 -15.20
CA ALA A 267 32.16 11.73 -14.76
C ALA A 267 30.73 12.26 -14.56
N ALA A 268 29.76 11.80 -15.37
CA ALA A 268 28.34 12.13 -15.20
C ALA A 268 27.70 11.41 -14.00
N ASP A 269 28.15 10.20 -13.66
CA ASP A 269 27.76 9.53 -12.41
C ASP A 269 28.21 10.36 -11.19
N LEU A 270 29.46 10.80 -11.17
CA LEU A 270 30.00 11.64 -10.09
C LEU A 270 29.38 13.05 -10.06
N ALA A 271 29.05 13.65 -11.20
CA ALA A 271 28.38 14.96 -11.24
C ALA A 271 26.99 14.95 -10.55
N GLN A 272 26.26 13.84 -10.63
CA GLN A 272 25.01 13.65 -9.88
C GLN A 272 25.26 13.60 -8.36
N VAL A 273 26.38 13.00 -7.92
CA VAL A 273 26.79 13.00 -6.50
C VAL A 273 27.19 14.41 -6.05
N GLU A 274 27.97 15.15 -6.83
CA GLU A 274 28.29 16.56 -6.53
C GLU A 274 27.02 17.39 -6.34
N ARG A 275 26.01 17.18 -7.19
CA ARG A 275 24.72 17.86 -7.06
C ARG A 275 24.00 17.52 -5.74
N ALA A 276 24.01 16.26 -5.32
CA ALA A 276 23.47 15.87 -4.02
C ALA A 276 24.22 16.55 -2.85
N ILE A 277 25.54 16.75 -2.99
CA ILE A 277 26.38 17.43 -1.99
C ILE A 277 26.05 18.93 -1.91
N GLU A 278 25.89 19.63 -3.04
CA GLU A 278 25.43 21.03 -3.06
C GLU A 278 24.10 21.21 -2.31
N LEU A 279 23.14 20.33 -2.60
CA LEU A 279 21.82 20.40 -2.01
C LEU A 279 21.85 20.04 -0.52
N HIS A 280 22.64 19.05 -0.10
CA HIS A 280 22.82 18.70 1.31
C HIS A 280 23.52 19.81 2.11
N ALA A 281 24.54 20.47 1.55
CA ALA A 281 25.20 21.60 2.21
C ALA A 281 24.21 22.74 2.53
N LYS A 282 23.18 22.92 1.69
CA LYS A 282 22.11 23.90 1.90
C LYS A 282 20.94 23.37 2.74
N TYR A 283 20.57 22.10 2.60
CA TYR A 283 19.38 21.49 3.19
C TYR A 283 19.76 20.18 3.90
N ASN A 284 20.29 20.30 5.12
CA ASN A 284 20.61 19.19 6.02
C ASN A 284 19.82 19.31 7.33
N LEU A 285 20.12 18.45 8.31
CA LEU A 285 19.46 18.44 9.62
C LEU A 285 19.58 19.74 10.40
N ASP A 286 20.69 20.48 10.24
CA ASP A 286 21.01 21.64 11.05
C ASP A 286 20.51 22.94 10.40
N THR A 287 20.41 22.98 9.05
CA THR A 287 19.85 24.13 8.31
C THR A 287 18.35 24.01 8.04
N SER A 288 17.80 22.79 7.92
CA SER A 288 16.43 22.55 7.48
C SER A 288 15.92 21.18 7.97
N SER A 289 15.90 20.97 9.28
CA SER A 289 15.59 19.69 9.94
C SER A 289 14.39 18.92 9.36
N ASP A 290 13.33 19.64 9.00
CA ASP A 290 12.05 19.06 8.59
C ASP A 290 11.92 18.88 7.06
N PHE A 291 12.91 19.33 6.27
CA PHE A 291 12.94 19.20 4.81
C PHE A 291 14.40 19.23 4.32
N ARG A 292 14.99 18.07 4.01
CA ARG A 292 16.44 17.93 3.79
C ARG A 292 16.81 16.86 2.77
N ILE A 293 17.98 17.00 2.15
CA ILE A 293 18.67 15.89 1.50
C ILE A 293 19.43 15.12 2.59
N ALA A 294 19.13 13.85 2.77
CA ALA A 294 19.82 12.96 3.70
C ALA A 294 21.00 12.23 3.05
N GLY A 295 20.95 12.04 1.73
CA GLY A 295 21.90 11.17 1.05
C GLY A 295 21.65 10.99 -0.44
N ILE A 296 22.18 9.90 -0.99
CA ILE A 296 21.95 9.44 -2.37
C ILE A 296 21.19 8.13 -2.40
N LYS A 297 20.34 7.93 -3.40
CA LYS A 297 19.77 6.62 -3.79
C LYS A 297 20.54 6.10 -4.99
N VAL A 298 20.90 4.82 -4.96
CA VAL A 298 21.34 4.08 -6.16
C VAL A 298 20.42 2.88 -6.37
N ILE A 299 20.00 2.63 -7.61
CA ILE A 299 19.21 1.44 -7.99
C ILE A 299 20.18 0.39 -8.54
N CYS A 300 20.64 -0.56 -7.71
CA CYS A 300 21.73 -1.47 -8.09
C CYS A 300 21.27 -2.72 -8.87
N ASP A 301 19.99 -3.11 -8.80
CA ASP A 301 19.39 -4.17 -9.62
C ASP A 301 17.89 -3.93 -9.84
N GLY A 302 17.22 -4.83 -10.57
CA GLY A 302 15.77 -4.79 -10.81
C GLY A 302 14.97 -5.51 -9.73
N VAL A 303 13.96 -6.29 -10.15
CA VAL A 303 13.02 -7.04 -9.29
C VAL A 303 12.99 -8.54 -9.65
N ILE A 304 12.45 -9.37 -8.74
CA ILE A 304 12.26 -10.81 -8.99
C ILE A 304 11.22 -11.05 -10.09
N ASP A 305 10.09 -10.34 -10.04
CA ASP A 305 8.91 -10.57 -10.88
C ASP A 305 9.16 -10.32 -12.39
N GLY A 306 9.97 -9.31 -12.71
CA GLY A 306 10.44 -9.02 -14.08
C GLY A 306 11.69 -9.80 -14.50
N CYS A 307 12.20 -10.73 -13.67
CA CYS A 307 13.49 -11.39 -13.84
C CYS A 307 14.66 -10.43 -14.11
N THR A 308 14.81 -9.38 -13.28
CA THR A 308 15.85 -8.34 -13.45
C THR A 308 16.68 -8.08 -12.19
N ALA A 309 16.31 -8.62 -11.03
CA ALA A 309 17.17 -8.66 -9.85
C ALA A 309 18.32 -9.67 -10.04
N ALA A 310 19.54 -9.35 -9.59
CA ALA A 310 20.71 -10.20 -9.79
C ALA A 310 20.82 -11.27 -8.70
N LEU A 311 20.79 -12.55 -9.10
CA LEU A 311 20.75 -13.70 -8.21
C LEU A 311 22.04 -14.52 -8.27
N LEU A 312 22.41 -15.14 -7.14
CA LEU A 312 23.58 -16.04 -7.04
C LEU A 312 23.41 -17.33 -7.88
N GLU A 313 22.16 -17.71 -8.16
CA GLU A 313 21.79 -18.82 -9.03
C GLU A 313 20.82 -18.31 -10.13
N PRO A 314 20.86 -18.83 -11.37
CA PRO A 314 19.95 -18.40 -12.44
C PRO A 314 18.46 -18.51 -12.07
N TYR A 315 17.60 -17.72 -12.71
CA TYR A 315 16.15 -17.84 -12.57
C TYR A 315 15.66 -19.22 -13.03
N THR A 316 14.76 -19.82 -12.27
CA THR A 316 14.21 -21.16 -12.51
C THR A 316 13.28 -21.20 -13.72
N LEU A 317 12.57 -20.10 -14.03
CA LEU A 317 11.62 -20.03 -15.14
C LEU A 317 12.29 -20.10 -16.52
N ASN A 318 13.40 -19.39 -16.70
CA ASN A 318 14.01 -19.10 -18.00
C ASN A 318 15.53 -19.39 -18.08
N GLY A 319 16.17 -19.76 -16.96
CA GLY A 319 17.61 -20.02 -16.90
C GLY A 319 18.50 -18.77 -17.00
N VAL A 320 17.94 -17.57 -16.93
CA VAL A 320 18.67 -16.31 -17.06
C VAL A 320 19.43 -15.99 -15.77
N SER A 321 20.67 -15.52 -15.90
CA SER A 321 21.36 -14.75 -14.86
C SER A 321 21.39 -13.29 -15.26
N CYS A 322 21.12 -12.40 -14.31
CA CYS A 322 21.13 -10.95 -14.51
C CYS A 322 22.36 -10.35 -13.83
N ASP A 323 23.02 -9.41 -14.49
CA ASP A 323 24.08 -8.60 -13.88
C ASP A 323 23.47 -7.41 -13.10
N PRO A 324 24.09 -6.95 -12.01
CA PRO A 324 23.71 -5.70 -11.35
C PRO A 324 23.81 -4.50 -12.32
N LEU A 325 22.87 -3.57 -12.22
CA LEU A 325 22.90 -2.27 -12.93
C LEU A 325 24.12 -1.42 -12.53
N TRP A 326 24.64 -1.65 -11.32
CA TRP A 326 25.87 -1.05 -10.82
C TRP A 326 26.85 -2.14 -10.35
N PRO A 327 27.71 -2.63 -11.25
CA PRO A 327 28.85 -3.47 -10.90
C PRO A 327 29.75 -2.80 -9.86
N ALA A 328 30.48 -3.58 -9.06
CA ALA A 328 31.23 -3.10 -7.90
C ALA A 328 32.22 -1.97 -8.26
N GLU A 329 32.92 -2.10 -9.39
CA GLU A 329 33.87 -1.14 -9.93
C GLU A 329 33.24 0.21 -10.30
N LYS A 330 31.95 0.20 -10.69
CA LYS A 330 31.18 1.41 -11.01
C LYS A 330 30.52 2.02 -9.77
N LEU A 331 30.02 1.18 -8.87
CA LEU A 331 29.37 1.61 -7.63
C LEU A 331 30.37 2.24 -6.64
N THR A 332 31.58 1.68 -6.56
CA THR A 332 32.64 2.09 -5.64
C THR A 332 32.93 3.60 -5.64
N PRO A 333 33.25 4.27 -6.77
CA PRO A 333 33.54 5.70 -6.77
C PRO A 333 32.34 6.57 -6.33
N VAL A 334 31.12 6.17 -6.68
CA VAL A 334 29.87 6.87 -6.26
C VAL A 334 29.70 6.77 -4.73
N VAL A 335 29.83 5.58 -4.17
CA VAL A 335 29.74 5.34 -2.71
C VAL A 335 30.86 6.10 -1.98
N GLN A 336 32.12 5.95 -2.40
CA GLN A 336 33.25 6.65 -1.79
C GLN A 336 33.04 8.17 -1.78
N ARG A 337 32.62 8.75 -2.91
CA ARG A 337 32.44 10.21 -3.02
C ARG A 337 31.33 10.73 -2.11
N ALA A 338 30.21 10.00 -2.02
CA ALA A 338 29.10 10.33 -1.13
C ALA A 338 29.49 10.20 0.35
N VAL A 339 30.15 9.09 0.72
CA VAL A 339 30.63 8.81 2.09
C VAL A 339 31.64 9.86 2.56
N GLN A 340 32.59 10.26 1.69
CA GLN A 340 33.54 11.35 1.97
C GLN A 340 32.86 12.71 2.21
N ALA A 341 31.73 12.97 1.53
CA ALA A 341 30.92 14.17 1.76
C ALA A 341 29.98 14.07 2.96
N GLY A 342 29.90 12.91 3.61
CA GLY A 342 28.97 12.63 4.70
C GLY A 342 27.52 12.39 4.31
N LEU A 343 27.27 12.11 3.03
CA LEU A 343 25.97 11.68 2.53
C LEU A 343 25.69 10.22 2.90
N GLN A 344 24.45 9.92 3.26
CA GLN A 344 24.00 8.55 3.48
C GLN A 344 23.76 7.85 2.14
N CYS A 345 24.52 6.79 1.82
CA CYS A 345 24.16 5.88 0.74
C CYS A 345 22.91 5.06 1.10
N ALA A 346 21.89 5.11 0.24
CA ALA A 346 20.75 4.21 0.21
C ALA A 346 20.80 3.36 -1.06
N LEU A 347 21.04 2.06 -0.93
CA LEU A 347 21.31 1.17 -2.05
C LEU A 347 20.15 0.19 -2.22
N HIS A 348 19.48 0.23 -3.36
CA HIS A 348 18.52 -0.79 -3.75
C HIS A 348 19.23 -2.12 -3.95
N ALA A 349 18.79 -3.19 -3.29
CA ALA A 349 19.25 -4.54 -3.60
C ALA A 349 18.14 -5.53 -3.29
N ILE A 350 17.55 -6.10 -4.35
CA ILE A 350 16.49 -7.12 -4.24
C ILE A 350 17.09 -8.53 -4.32
N GLY A 351 17.97 -8.77 -5.29
CA GLY A 351 18.62 -10.06 -5.51
C GLY A 351 19.79 -10.32 -4.55
N ASP A 352 20.00 -11.57 -4.18
CA ASP A 352 21.01 -11.97 -3.19
C ASP A 352 22.45 -11.71 -3.64
N ALA A 353 22.75 -11.79 -4.95
CA ALA A 353 24.04 -11.37 -5.49
C ALA A 353 24.25 -9.85 -5.40
N THR A 354 23.20 -9.06 -5.65
CA THR A 354 23.25 -7.60 -5.49
C THR A 354 23.49 -7.22 -4.03
N VAL A 355 22.76 -7.84 -3.09
CA VAL A 355 22.92 -7.62 -1.65
C VAL A 355 24.36 -7.91 -1.22
N HIS A 356 24.93 -9.02 -1.66
CA HIS A 356 26.32 -9.38 -1.38
C HIS A 356 27.30 -8.32 -1.91
N THR A 357 27.13 -7.88 -3.17
CA THR A 357 27.96 -6.83 -3.79
C THR A 357 27.88 -5.50 -3.04
N VAL A 358 26.69 -5.00 -2.73
CA VAL A 358 26.55 -3.69 -2.05
C VAL A 358 27.07 -3.73 -0.61
N LEU A 359 26.93 -4.87 0.09
CA LEU A 359 27.54 -5.07 1.41
C LEU A 359 29.06 -5.02 1.33
N ASN A 360 29.68 -5.69 0.34
CA ASN A 360 31.13 -5.66 0.16
C ASN A 360 31.65 -4.24 -0.12
N VAL A 361 30.94 -3.45 -0.93
CA VAL A 361 31.31 -2.05 -1.25
C VAL A 361 31.16 -1.15 -0.02
N LEU A 362 30.09 -1.28 0.77
CA LEU A 362 29.91 -0.52 2.01
C LEU A 362 30.94 -0.92 3.08
N GLU A 363 31.20 -2.22 3.25
CA GLU A 363 32.20 -2.72 4.21
C GLU A 363 33.60 -2.20 3.89
N ALA A 364 33.98 -2.17 2.61
CA ALA A 364 35.30 -1.69 2.18
C ALA A 364 35.48 -0.16 2.26
N HIS A 365 34.39 0.63 2.20
CA HIS A 365 34.46 2.08 1.95
C HIS A 365 33.66 2.98 2.88
N ALA A 366 32.94 2.42 3.86
CA ALA A 366 32.19 3.20 4.86
C ALA A 366 32.35 2.74 6.32
N SER A 367 32.98 1.58 6.57
CA SER A 367 33.12 1.00 7.92
C SER A 367 33.94 1.83 8.92
N ASP A 368 34.76 2.77 8.44
CA ASP A 368 35.57 3.65 9.29
C ASP A 368 34.80 4.89 9.79
N GLN A 369 33.58 5.13 9.30
CA GLN A 369 32.80 6.30 9.64
C GLN A 369 31.66 5.99 10.62
N PRO A 370 31.79 6.35 11.92
CA PRO A 370 30.77 6.05 12.93
C PRO A 370 29.46 6.80 12.64
N ASP A 371 28.35 6.12 12.95
CA ASP A 371 26.97 6.63 12.84
C ASP A 371 26.60 7.22 11.46
N ARG A 372 27.11 6.66 10.34
CA ARG A 372 26.65 7.03 8.98
C ARG A 372 25.34 6.36 8.54
N ARG A 373 24.90 5.32 9.27
CA ARG A 373 23.60 4.66 9.10
C ARG A 373 23.28 4.29 7.65
N HIS A 374 24.28 3.85 6.88
CA HIS A 374 24.05 3.40 5.50
C HIS A 374 22.96 2.33 5.46
N ARG A 375 22.22 2.30 4.36
CA ARG A 375 20.96 1.57 4.29
C ARG A 375 20.85 0.83 2.97
N ILE A 376 20.34 -0.40 3.07
CA ILE A 376 20.01 -1.22 1.91
C ILE A 376 18.50 -1.36 1.89
N GLU A 377 17.93 -1.09 0.71
CA GLU A 377 16.50 -1.07 0.48
C GLU A 377 16.03 -2.42 -0.07
N HIS A 378 14.80 -2.80 0.29
CA HIS A 378 14.08 -4.02 -0.11
C HIS A 378 14.57 -5.29 0.57
N LEU A 379 15.81 -5.74 0.30
CA LEU A 379 16.40 -6.95 0.91
C LEU A 379 15.50 -8.19 0.79
N GLU A 380 14.83 -8.36 -0.35
CA GLU A 380 13.82 -9.41 -0.53
C GLU A 380 14.46 -10.80 -0.61
N MET A 381 15.61 -10.92 -1.28
CA MET A 381 16.47 -12.10 -1.26
C MET A 381 17.81 -11.76 -0.60
N THR A 382 18.23 -12.60 0.34
CA THR A 382 19.53 -12.48 1.03
C THR A 382 20.11 -13.87 1.30
N THR A 383 21.43 -14.00 1.43
CA THR A 383 22.02 -15.17 2.09
C THR A 383 21.87 -15.05 3.61
N ALA A 384 22.01 -16.16 4.35
CA ALA A 384 22.00 -16.12 5.82
C ALA A 384 23.23 -15.39 6.40
N GLU A 385 24.35 -15.43 5.68
CA GLU A 385 25.57 -14.71 6.04
C GLU A 385 25.39 -13.20 5.85
N ASP A 386 24.89 -12.76 4.70
CA ASP A 386 24.67 -11.35 4.39
C ASP A 386 23.60 -10.72 5.28
N ALA A 387 22.54 -11.46 5.62
CA ALA A 387 21.54 -11.05 6.61
C ALA A 387 22.18 -10.74 7.98
N ALA A 388 23.15 -11.56 8.42
CA ALA A 388 23.89 -11.33 9.66
C ALA A 388 24.99 -10.27 9.54
N ARG A 389 25.48 -9.96 8.32
CA ARG A 389 26.45 -8.87 8.08
C ARG A 389 25.82 -7.49 8.25
N LEU A 390 24.54 -7.31 7.91
CA LEU A 390 23.80 -6.04 8.08
C LEU A 390 24.01 -5.44 9.48
N GLY A 391 23.74 -6.22 10.54
CA GLY A 391 23.88 -5.76 11.93
C GLY A 391 25.33 -5.56 12.37
N LYS A 392 26.25 -6.43 11.96
CA LYS A 392 27.70 -6.28 12.23
C LYS A 392 28.27 -4.98 11.67
N LEU A 393 27.76 -4.54 10.52
CA LEU A 393 28.17 -3.31 9.83
C LEU A 393 27.34 -2.09 10.22
N GLY A 394 26.34 -2.23 11.11
CA GLY A 394 25.42 -1.15 11.47
C GLY A 394 24.55 -0.65 10.31
N ILE A 395 24.39 -1.46 9.25
CA ILE A 395 23.62 -1.12 8.05
C ILE A 395 22.14 -1.28 8.37
N THR A 396 21.37 -0.23 8.08
CA THR A 396 19.92 -0.26 8.26
C THR A 396 19.27 -1.12 7.18
N ALA A 397 18.53 -2.13 7.60
CA ALA A 397 17.63 -2.89 6.75
C ALA A 397 16.35 -2.06 6.54
N SER A 398 16.18 -1.48 5.35
CA SER A 398 14.97 -0.76 4.96
C SER A 398 14.11 -1.67 4.11
N VAL A 399 12.97 -2.10 4.65
CA VAL A 399 12.15 -3.16 4.07
C VAL A 399 10.69 -2.72 3.92
N GLN A 400 9.98 -3.34 2.99
CA GLN A 400 8.57 -3.04 2.71
C GLN A 400 7.74 -4.31 2.91
N PRO A 401 7.22 -4.57 4.12
CA PRO A 401 6.49 -5.81 4.41
C PRO A 401 5.28 -6.06 3.51
N VAL A 402 4.68 -5.02 2.94
CA VAL A 402 3.63 -5.09 1.91
C VAL A 402 4.06 -5.79 0.60
N HIS A 403 5.36 -5.92 0.33
CA HIS A 403 5.90 -6.76 -0.75
C HIS A 403 5.85 -8.25 -0.39
N SER A 404 5.89 -8.58 0.91
CA SER A 404 5.75 -9.95 1.42
C SER A 404 4.29 -10.41 1.57
N ASP A 405 3.33 -9.76 0.91
CA ASP A 405 1.93 -10.16 0.92
C ASP A 405 1.72 -11.42 0.03
N PRO A 406 1.17 -12.54 0.56
CA PRO A 406 0.96 -13.77 -0.23
C PRO A 406 0.23 -13.59 -1.55
N ASP A 407 -0.66 -12.59 -1.67
CA ASP A 407 -1.47 -12.36 -2.87
C ASP A 407 -0.62 -12.07 -4.11
N ILE A 408 0.53 -11.42 -3.94
CA ILE A 408 1.43 -11.01 -5.03
C ILE A 408 2.59 -12.00 -5.28
N LEU A 409 2.89 -12.91 -4.34
CA LEU A 409 4.03 -13.84 -4.46
C LEU A 409 3.72 -15.15 -5.21
N ARG A 410 2.54 -15.26 -5.82
CA ARG A 410 2.05 -16.50 -6.47
C ARG A 410 2.95 -17.00 -7.60
N ALA A 411 3.66 -16.10 -8.28
CA ALA A 411 4.58 -16.43 -9.37
C ALA A 411 5.96 -16.88 -8.87
N TRP A 412 6.39 -16.47 -7.68
CA TRP A 412 7.76 -16.68 -7.20
C TRP A 412 8.23 -18.14 -7.21
N PRO A 413 7.40 -19.17 -6.88
CA PRO A 413 7.81 -20.57 -6.99
C PRO A 413 8.18 -21.03 -8.40
N SER A 414 7.69 -20.39 -9.47
CA SER A 414 8.16 -20.66 -10.84
C SER A 414 9.38 -19.82 -11.21
N LEU A 415 9.47 -18.58 -10.72
CA LEU A 415 10.57 -17.64 -11.00
C LEU A 415 11.89 -18.09 -10.37
N ILE A 416 11.90 -18.41 -9.07
CA ILE A 416 13.12 -18.73 -8.31
C ILE A 416 13.11 -20.13 -7.67
N GLY A 417 12.02 -20.89 -7.83
CA GLY A 417 11.90 -22.23 -7.27
C GLY A 417 11.51 -22.24 -5.78
N PRO A 418 10.88 -23.33 -5.31
CA PRO A 418 10.27 -23.38 -3.97
C PRO A 418 11.29 -23.37 -2.82
N GLU A 419 12.53 -23.80 -3.06
CA GLU A 419 13.59 -23.80 -2.03
C GLU A 419 14.07 -22.38 -1.73
N ARG A 420 14.42 -21.58 -2.75
CA ARG A 420 14.82 -20.18 -2.58
C ARG A 420 13.68 -19.32 -2.02
N CYS A 421 12.44 -19.58 -2.44
CA CYS A 421 11.25 -18.92 -1.89
C CYS A 421 11.14 -19.01 -0.35
N ARG A 422 11.65 -20.08 0.29
CA ARG A 422 11.60 -20.21 1.76
C ARG A 422 12.42 -19.18 2.51
N ARG A 423 13.36 -18.51 1.84
CA ARG A 423 14.20 -17.46 2.41
C ARG A 423 13.74 -16.03 2.06
N ALA A 424 12.72 -15.88 1.21
CA ALA A 424 12.20 -14.59 0.80
C ALA A 424 11.70 -13.74 1.99
N PHE A 425 12.12 -12.47 2.02
CA PHE A 425 11.78 -11.46 3.01
C PHE A 425 12.14 -11.87 4.45
N ALA A 426 13.42 -12.23 4.66
CA ALA A 426 14.00 -12.74 5.91
C ALA A 426 14.14 -11.70 7.04
N TYR A 427 13.13 -10.85 7.25
CA TYR A 427 13.21 -9.67 8.14
C TYR A 427 13.62 -10.00 9.59
N ARG A 428 13.21 -11.16 10.09
CA ARG A 428 13.57 -11.63 11.44
C ARG A 428 15.08 -11.88 11.59
N ASP A 429 15.74 -12.42 10.56
CA ASP A 429 17.20 -12.63 10.57
C ASP A 429 17.95 -11.30 10.67
N PHE A 430 17.44 -10.23 10.03
CA PHE A 430 18.06 -8.91 10.09
C PHE A 430 18.03 -8.36 11.52
N VAL A 431 16.88 -8.49 12.19
CA VAL A 431 16.69 -8.04 13.58
C VAL A 431 17.50 -8.87 14.56
N ASP A 432 17.46 -10.20 14.47
CA ASP A 432 18.22 -11.09 15.36
C ASP A 432 19.74 -11.00 15.08
N GLY A 433 20.14 -10.62 13.86
CA GLY A 433 21.51 -10.23 13.50
C GLY A 433 21.94 -8.85 14.00
N GLY A 434 21.04 -8.06 14.58
CA GLY A 434 21.32 -6.74 15.16
C GLY A 434 21.21 -5.55 14.19
N ALA A 435 20.65 -5.74 12.99
CA ALA A 435 20.47 -4.64 12.05
C ALA A 435 19.36 -3.67 12.52
N PRO A 436 19.59 -2.34 12.44
CA PRO A 436 18.50 -1.37 12.55
C PRO A 436 17.46 -1.65 11.46
N LEU A 437 16.18 -1.73 11.83
CA LEU A 437 15.08 -2.03 10.90
C LEU A 437 14.24 -0.78 10.67
N ALA A 438 13.95 -0.45 9.41
CA ALA A 438 13.02 0.61 9.02
C ALA A 438 11.97 0.06 8.07
N PHE A 439 10.71 0.46 8.24
CA PHE A 439 9.63 0.10 7.32
C PHE A 439 9.33 1.22 6.34
N GLY A 440 9.29 0.88 5.06
CA GLY A 440 8.72 1.70 4.01
C GLY A 440 7.48 1.06 3.40
N SER A 441 6.84 1.77 2.47
CA SER A 441 5.76 1.24 1.64
C SER A 441 6.12 1.09 0.16
N ASP A 442 7.19 1.73 -0.31
CA ASP A 442 7.53 1.89 -1.73
C ASP A 442 6.35 2.42 -2.57
N SER A 443 5.52 3.30 -2.00
CA SER A 443 4.38 3.84 -2.73
C SER A 443 4.83 4.79 -3.87
N PRO A 444 4.18 4.77 -5.05
CA PRO A 444 2.90 4.11 -5.34
C PRO A 444 2.96 2.62 -5.75
N THR A 445 4.13 1.97 -5.80
CA THR A 445 4.29 0.56 -6.19
C THR A 445 3.47 -0.38 -5.32
N ALA A 446 3.37 -0.09 -4.01
CA ALA A 446 2.49 -0.81 -3.10
C ALA A 446 1.61 0.11 -2.21
N PRO A 447 0.54 -0.43 -1.60
CA PRO A 447 -0.33 0.32 -0.69
C PRO A 447 0.40 0.94 0.51
N PHE A 448 0.26 2.26 0.65
CA PHE A 448 1.01 3.06 1.64
C PHE A 448 0.44 3.06 3.07
N LYS A 449 -0.61 2.29 3.39
CA LYS A 449 -1.25 2.37 4.72
C LYS A 449 -0.42 1.62 5.78
N PRO A 450 -0.16 2.19 6.97
CA PRO A 450 0.80 1.63 7.90
C PRO A 450 0.24 0.40 8.62
N LEU A 451 -1.02 0.43 9.07
CA LEU A 451 -1.65 -0.67 9.81
C LEU A 451 -1.77 -1.97 8.97
N PRO A 452 -2.15 -1.94 7.67
CA PRO A 452 -2.00 -3.08 6.76
C PRO A 452 -0.55 -3.56 6.56
N ASN A 453 0.42 -2.65 6.44
CA ASN A 453 1.83 -3.01 6.28
C ASN A 453 2.38 -3.73 7.53
N LEU A 454 2.01 -3.23 8.72
CA LEU A 454 2.28 -3.90 10.00
C LEU A 454 1.61 -5.28 10.06
N TYR A 455 0.37 -5.43 9.58
CA TYR A 455 -0.31 -6.74 9.55
C TYR A 455 0.48 -7.77 8.73
N THR A 456 0.91 -7.41 7.53
CA THR A 456 1.73 -8.31 6.69
C THR A 456 3.06 -8.63 7.36
N ALA A 457 3.72 -7.65 8.00
CA ALA A 457 4.98 -7.86 8.75
C ALA A 457 4.84 -8.85 9.93
N THR A 458 3.75 -8.75 10.70
CA THR A 458 3.57 -9.49 11.95
C THR A 458 2.88 -10.83 11.77
N THR A 459 2.03 -10.97 10.75
CA THR A 459 1.27 -12.21 10.50
C THR A 459 1.79 -13.01 9.31
N ARG A 460 2.51 -12.36 8.37
CA ARG A 460 2.92 -12.93 7.08
C ARG A 460 1.74 -13.37 6.20
N ARG A 461 0.54 -12.83 6.46
CA ARG A 461 -0.72 -13.07 5.73
C ARG A 461 -1.10 -11.90 4.84
N SER A 462 -2.07 -12.11 3.97
CA SER A 462 -2.50 -11.09 3.00
C SER A 462 -3.36 -10.00 3.65
N ALA A 463 -2.90 -8.76 3.54
CA ALA A 463 -3.70 -7.58 3.82
C ALA A 463 -4.58 -7.19 2.61
N ARG A 464 -4.17 -7.58 1.40
CA ARG A 464 -4.92 -7.40 0.15
C ARG A 464 -6.14 -8.32 0.05
N LEU A 465 -6.00 -9.55 0.53
CA LEU A 465 -7.06 -10.56 0.63
C LEU A 465 -7.22 -11.07 2.08
N PRO A 466 -7.84 -10.29 2.99
CA PRO A 466 -7.96 -10.65 4.42
C PRO A 466 -8.72 -11.96 4.71
N ALA A 467 -9.49 -12.45 3.74
CA ALA A 467 -10.18 -13.74 3.82
C ALA A 467 -9.27 -14.93 3.48
N SER A 468 -8.03 -14.71 3.02
CA SER A 468 -7.05 -15.76 2.78
C SER A 468 -6.42 -16.24 4.09
N GLU A 469 -6.26 -17.56 4.22
CA GLU A 469 -5.48 -18.20 5.30
C GLU A 469 -4.02 -18.44 4.89
N GLU A 470 -3.66 -18.10 3.64
CA GLU A 470 -2.29 -18.25 3.12
C GLU A 470 -1.29 -17.37 3.91
N THR A 471 -0.13 -17.95 4.20
CA THR A 471 0.92 -17.35 5.02
C THR A 471 2.29 -17.67 4.43
N VAL A 472 3.14 -16.67 4.19
CA VAL A 472 4.44 -16.83 3.50
C VAL A 472 5.64 -16.66 4.45
N ASN A 473 6.42 -17.73 4.64
CA ASN A 473 7.58 -17.76 5.54
C ASN A 473 7.26 -17.25 6.96
N ALA A 474 6.25 -17.86 7.60
CA ALA A 474 5.77 -17.48 8.94
C ALA A 474 6.86 -17.37 10.03
N HIS A 475 7.98 -18.07 9.87
CA HIS A 475 9.13 -18.02 10.78
C HIS A 475 9.90 -16.69 10.72
N PHE A 476 9.70 -15.87 9.68
CA PHE A 476 10.22 -14.50 9.59
C PHE A 476 9.21 -13.43 10.03
N ALA A 477 8.08 -13.83 10.63
CA ALA A 477 7.16 -12.90 11.27
C ALA A 477 7.87 -12.08 12.36
N LEU A 478 7.56 -10.79 12.43
CA LEU A 478 8.10 -9.89 13.44
C LEU A 478 7.11 -9.70 14.59
N PRO A 479 7.58 -9.56 15.86
CA PRO A 479 6.74 -9.09 16.96
C PRO A 479 6.10 -7.74 16.62
N LEU A 480 4.89 -7.48 17.13
CA LEU A 480 4.15 -6.24 16.89
C LEU A 480 4.92 -5.02 17.41
N VAL A 481 5.60 -5.15 18.55
CA VAL A 481 6.48 -4.11 19.11
C VAL A 481 7.62 -3.79 18.13
N THR A 482 8.29 -4.79 17.56
CA THR A 482 9.38 -4.64 16.59
C THR A 482 8.86 -3.99 15.30
N ALA A 483 7.72 -4.45 14.78
CA ALA A 483 7.10 -3.92 13.56
C ALA A 483 6.70 -2.44 13.73
N LEU A 484 6.03 -2.08 14.83
CA LEU A 484 5.68 -0.69 15.11
C LEU A 484 6.92 0.19 15.28
N THR A 485 7.94 -0.33 15.97
CA THR A 485 9.21 0.39 16.17
C THR A 485 9.87 0.67 14.83
N ALA A 486 9.90 -0.29 13.89
CA ALA A 486 10.45 -0.10 12.55
C ALA A 486 9.69 0.97 11.73
N ALA A 487 8.36 1.03 11.86
CA ALA A 487 7.49 2.03 11.23
C ALA A 487 7.50 3.42 11.91
N THR A 488 8.24 3.59 13.01
CA THR A 488 8.31 4.84 13.79
C THR A 488 9.75 5.23 14.13
N THR A 489 10.30 4.70 15.22
CA THR A 489 11.66 5.00 15.69
C THR A 489 12.74 4.52 14.72
N GLY A 490 12.56 3.35 14.10
CA GLY A 490 13.49 2.76 13.13
C GLY A 490 13.56 3.58 11.84
N ALA A 491 12.41 3.93 11.27
CA ALA A 491 12.32 4.88 10.16
C ALA A 491 12.87 6.27 10.52
N ALA A 492 12.64 6.78 11.75
CA ALA A 492 13.28 8.00 12.22
C ALA A 492 14.82 7.86 12.28
N TYR A 493 15.33 6.76 12.83
CA TYR A 493 16.76 6.48 12.96
C TYR A 493 17.43 6.38 11.59
N SER A 494 16.77 5.70 10.63
CA SER A 494 17.23 5.49 9.24
C SER A 494 17.39 6.77 8.42
N CYS A 495 16.94 7.92 8.93
CA CYS A 495 17.11 9.23 8.32
C CYS A 495 17.63 10.29 9.30
N PHE A 496 18.16 9.90 10.47
CA PHE A 496 18.68 10.79 11.53
C PHE A 496 17.63 11.70 12.22
N ALA A 497 16.35 11.38 12.09
CA ALA A 497 15.24 12.10 12.72
C ALA A 497 14.91 11.60 14.14
N ASP A 498 15.57 10.55 14.66
CA ASP A 498 15.29 9.97 15.99
C ASP A 498 15.67 10.86 17.18
N ARG A 499 16.43 11.93 16.91
CA ARG A 499 16.69 13.07 17.82
C ARG A 499 15.61 14.16 17.78
N ILE A 500 14.64 14.05 16.87
CA ILE A 500 13.57 15.02 16.62
C ILE A 500 12.19 14.39 16.90
N THR A 501 11.95 13.17 16.41
CA THR A 501 10.62 12.54 16.35
C THR A 501 10.72 11.00 16.39
N GLY A 502 9.62 10.29 16.14
CA GLY A 502 9.56 8.82 16.05
C GLY A 502 9.46 8.08 17.39
N ARG A 503 9.39 8.78 18.52
CA ARG A 503 9.15 8.24 19.88
C ARG A 503 8.31 9.20 20.71
N LEU A 504 7.45 8.66 21.59
CA LEU A 504 6.80 9.43 22.64
C LEU A 504 7.78 9.61 23.82
N LYS A 505 8.67 10.61 23.72
CA LYS A 505 9.72 10.86 24.72
C LYS A 505 9.91 12.35 24.97
N LYS A 506 10.13 12.73 26.24
CA LYS A 506 10.46 14.10 26.65
C LYS A 506 11.58 14.68 25.78
N GLY A 507 11.36 15.89 25.27
CA GLY A 507 12.28 16.65 24.42
C GLY A 507 12.11 16.41 22.92
N LEU A 508 11.34 15.41 22.49
CA LEU A 508 10.99 15.19 21.09
C LEU A 508 9.73 15.96 20.69
N ARG A 509 9.52 16.11 19.38
CA ARG A 509 8.32 16.70 18.80
C ARG A 509 7.08 15.89 19.14
N ALA A 510 5.97 16.59 19.35
CA ALA A 510 4.65 16.03 19.59
C ALA A 510 4.01 15.56 18.26
N ASP A 511 4.67 14.58 17.64
CA ASP A 511 4.25 13.88 16.43
C ASP A 511 3.70 12.50 16.83
N PHE A 512 2.37 12.34 16.80
CA PHE A 512 1.73 11.12 17.29
C PHE A 512 0.40 10.84 16.60
N VAL A 513 -0.09 9.62 16.72
CA VAL A 513 -1.42 9.21 16.27
C VAL A 513 -2.26 8.73 17.43
N VAL A 514 -3.56 9.05 17.40
CA VAL A 514 -4.56 8.44 18.27
C VAL A 514 -5.27 7.35 17.47
N VAL A 515 -5.24 6.11 17.97
CA VAL A 515 -5.68 4.92 17.24
C VAL A 515 -6.72 4.15 18.05
N ASP A 516 -7.89 3.92 17.44
CA ASP A 516 -8.87 2.94 17.89
C ASP A 516 -8.40 1.56 17.41
N MET A 517 -7.80 0.78 18.31
CA MET A 517 -7.25 -0.54 18.00
C MET A 517 -7.26 -1.49 19.19
N GLU A 518 -7.09 -2.77 18.88
CA GLU A 518 -6.75 -3.84 19.81
C GLU A 518 -5.27 -4.17 19.59
N TRP A 519 -4.46 -4.24 20.66
CA TRP A 519 -3.03 -4.54 20.54
C TRP A 519 -2.79 -6.03 20.26
N SER A 520 -2.95 -6.40 18.98
CA SER A 520 -2.81 -7.77 18.49
C SER A 520 -2.55 -7.75 16.99
N ALA A 521 -1.57 -8.54 16.53
CA ALA A 521 -1.20 -8.68 15.13
C ALA A 521 -2.41 -9.00 14.22
N ASP A 522 -3.23 -9.98 14.60
CA ASP A 522 -4.43 -10.40 13.85
C ASP A 522 -5.53 -9.32 13.73
N ARG A 523 -5.44 -8.26 14.55
CA ARG A 523 -6.49 -7.24 14.71
C ARG A 523 -6.14 -5.91 14.02
N LEU A 524 -4.91 -5.78 13.50
CA LEU A 524 -4.42 -4.56 12.83
C LEU A 524 -5.28 -4.11 11.65
N LEU A 525 -5.89 -5.04 10.89
CA LEU A 525 -6.79 -4.68 9.78
C LEU A 525 -8.13 -4.09 10.23
N GLN A 526 -8.45 -4.10 11.53
CA GLN A 526 -9.62 -3.44 12.10
C GLN A 526 -9.26 -2.15 12.86
N ALA A 527 -7.97 -1.82 12.97
CA ALA A 527 -7.51 -0.60 13.62
C ALA A 527 -7.77 0.64 12.75
N VAL A 528 -8.09 1.77 13.39
CA VAL A 528 -8.39 3.04 12.73
C VAL A 528 -7.58 4.16 13.37
N VAL A 529 -6.81 4.90 12.58
CA VAL A 529 -6.21 6.17 12.99
C VAL A 529 -7.33 7.21 13.04
N GLU A 530 -7.67 7.68 14.24
CA GLU A 530 -8.70 8.71 14.41
C GLU A 530 -8.15 10.13 14.29
N GLU A 531 -6.93 10.37 14.76
CA GLU A 531 -6.26 11.65 14.67
C GLU A 531 -4.77 11.49 14.37
N THR A 532 -4.25 12.38 13.54
CA THR A 532 -2.82 12.55 13.29
C THR A 532 -2.38 13.90 13.82
N TRP A 533 -1.38 13.91 14.68
CA TRP A 533 -0.79 15.08 15.30
C TRP A 533 0.62 15.32 14.76
N PHE A 534 0.90 16.56 14.41
CA PHE A 534 2.20 17.01 13.93
C PHE A 534 2.54 18.33 14.61
N ASP A 535 3.73 18.43 15.21
CA ASP A 535 4.14 19.59 16.02
C ASP A 535 3.07 20.03 17.03
N GLY A 536 2.46 19.06 17.74
CA GLY A 536 1.46 19.34 18.77
C GLY A 536 0.13 19.89 18.25
N LYS A 537 -0.18 19.72 16.95
CA LYS A 537 -1.45 20.11 16.33
C LYS A 537 -2.08 18.95 15.59
N VAL A 538 -3.39 18.78 15.70
CA VAL A 538 -4.17 17.88 14.84
C VAL A 538 -4.11 18.40 13.40
N ILE A 539 -3.59 17.59 12.48
CA ILE A 539 -3.51 17.89 11.05
C ILE A 539 -4.46 17.05 10.20
N ALA A 540 -4.89 15.88 10.71
CA ALA A 540 -5.92 15.06 10.11
C ALA A 540 -6.81 14.43 11.19
N ARG A 541 -8.07 14.19 10.83
CA ARG A 541 -9.03 13.40 11.61
C ARG A 541 -9.78 12.46 10.68
N ASP A 542 -10.10 11.27 11.14
CA ASP A 542 -11.17 10.51 10.50
C ASP A 542 -12.49 11.28 10.68
N SER A 543 -13.27 11.36 9.60
CA SER A 543 -14.48 12.18 9.52
C SER A 543 -15.77 11.37 9.75
N ILE A 544 -15.66 10.07 10.05
CA ILE A 544 -16.79 9.17 10.30
C ILE A 544 -17.34 9.38 11.73
N PRO A 545 -18.57 9.91 11.90
CA PRO A 545 -19.15 10.10 13.21
C PRO A 545 -19.57 8.77 13.84
N ASP A 546 -19.01 8.52 15.02
CA ASP A 546 -19.55 7.77 16.16
C ASP A 546 -20.63 6.70 15.88
N THR A 547 -20.21 5.44 15.76
CA THR A 547 -20.64 4.30 16.60
C THR A 547 -20.11 2.97 16.05
N ARG A 548 -19.82 2.01 16.94
CA ARG A 548 -19.28 0.69 16.56
C ARG A 548 -20.23 -0.12 15.65
N GLU A 549 -21.53 0.10 15.76
CA GLU A 549 -22.56 -0.59 14.95
C GLU A 549 -22.64 -0.08 13.50
N SER A 550 -22.45 1.22 13.24
CA SER A 550 -22.48 1.77 11.88
C SER A 550 -21.27 1.28 11.06
N ARG A 551 -20.09 1.22 11.70
CA ARG A 551 -18.86 0.67 11.13
C ARG A 551 -18.97 -0.81 10.76
N GLN A 552 -19.69 -1.61 11.56
CA GLN A 552 -19.90 -3.03 11.23
C GLN A 552 -20.94 -3.21 10.10
N GLN A 553 -21.80 -2.22 9.82
CA GLN A 553 -22.70 -2.23 8.67
C GLN A 553 -22.00 -1.84 7.36
N SER A 554 -21.10 -0.85 7.37
CA SER A 554 -20.32 -0.50 6.17
C SER A 554 -19.42 -1.66 5.71
N TRP A 555 -18.69 -2.29 6.64
CA TRP A 555 -17.85 -3.47 6.37
C TRP A 555 -18.65 -4.63 5.75
N ASN A 556 -19.87 -4.88 6.24
CA ASN A 556 -20.77 -5.90 5.71
C ASN A 556 -21.36 -5.54 4.34
N LEU A 557 -21.59 -4.25 4.04
CA LEU A 557 -22.10 -3.80 2.74
C LEU A 557 -21.04 -3.95 1.64
N GLU A 558 -19.77 -3.68 1.94
CA GLU A 558 -18.65 -3.95 1.03
C GLU A 558 -18.51 -5.47 0.76
N HIS A 559 -18.64 -6.31 1.79
CA HIS A 559 -18.55 -7.77 1.65
C HIS A 559 -19.75 -8.43 0.97
N LEU A 560 -20.97 -7.87 1.09
CA LEU A 560 -22.15 -8.39 0.39
C LEU A 560 -22.07 -8.17 -1.13
N GLY A 561 -21.33 -7.15 -1.59
CA GLY A 561 -20.99 -6.99 -3.01
C GLY A 561 -20.22 -8.21 -3.54
N ALA A 562 -19.16 -8.63 -2.83
CA ALA A 562 -18.33 -9.78 -3.20
C ALA A 562 -19.07 -11.12 -3.17
N LEU A 563 -20.01 -11.31 -2.23
CA LEU A 563 -20.81 -12.55 -2.14
C LEU A 563 -21.85 -12.71 -3.25
N SER A 564 -22.24 -11.64 -3.95
CA SER A 564 -23.14 -11.73 -5.10
C SER A 564 -22.51 -12.34 -6.36
N GLN A 565 -21.17 -12.44 -6.41
CA GLN A 565 -20.42 -12.88 -7.61
C GLN A 565 -20.27 -14.41 -7.76
N ARG A 566 -20.93 -15.23 -6.92
CA ARG A 566 -20.90 -16.70 -7.05
C ARG A 566 -22.29 -17.32 -7.26
N GLY A 567 -22.70 -17.30 -8.53
CA GLY A 567 -23.43 -18.42 -9.12
C GLY A 567 -24.96 -18.41 -9.03
N PHE A 568 -25.63 -17.65 -9.90
CA PHE A 568 -26.94 -18.02 -10.43
C PHE A 568 -27.03 -17.73 -11.93
N ARG A 569 -26.93 -18.78 -12.76
CA ARG A 569 -27.37 -18.75 -14.17
C ARG A 569 -28.78 -19.32 -14.25
N SER A 570 -29.79 -18.45 -14.28
CA SER A 570 -31.14 -18.79 -14.74
C SER A 570 -31.84 -17.53 -15.19
N GLY A 571 -32.26 -17.46 -16.46
CA GLY A 571 -32.83 -16.25 -17.03
C GLY A 571 -34.26 -15.97 -16.54
N ALA A 572 -34.42 -14.86 -15.83
CA ALA A 572 -35.65 -14.07 -15.78
C ALA A 572 -35.32 -12.65 -15.29
N GLU A 573 -36.11 -11.68 -15.76
CA GLU A 573 -36.27 -10.29 -15.28
C GLU A 573 -35.48 -9.14 -15.95
N PRO A 574 -36.21 -8.38 -16.79
CA PRO A 574 -36.31 -6.94 -16.70
C PRO A 574 -37.55 -6.55 -15.85
N ALA A 575 -37.46 -6.67 -14.51
CA ALA A 575 -38.56 -6.29 -13.60
C ALA A 575 -38.11 -5.70 -12.23
N VAL A 576 -37.02 -6.20 -11.64
CA VAL A 576 -36.60 -5.79 -10.27
C VAL A 576 -35.89 -4.42 -10.17
N ARG A 577 -35.52 -3.77 -11.29
CA ARG A 577 -34.81 -2.47 -11.27
C ARG A 577 -35.67 -1.22 -11.00
N GLN A 578 -36.99 -1.33 -10.78
CA GLN A 578 -37.87 -0.15 -10.64
C GLN A 578 -38.56 0.04 -9.26
N SER A 579 -38.12 -0.66 -8.21
CA SER A 579 -38.68 -0.49 -6.84
C SER A 579 -37.69 0.01 -5.78
N ILE A 580 -36.41 0.20 -6.09
CA ILE A 580 -35.40 0.72 -5.14
C ILE A 580 -35.24 2.24 -5.30
N LYS A 581 -36.33 3.00 -5.12
CA LYS A 581 -36.29 4.47 -4.94
C LYS A 581 -37.27 5.04 -3.89
N THR A 582 -38.12 4.23 -3.26
CA THR A 582 -39.10 4.70 -2.28
C THR A 582 -39.30 3.73 -1.10
N LEU A 583 -38.51 3.89 -0.04
CA LEU A 583 -38.78 3.32 1.28
C LEU A 583 -38.49 4.37 2.38
N PRO A 584 -39.42 4.63 3.33
CA PRO A 584 -39.19 5.56 4.42
C PRO A 584 -38.19 5.02 5.47
N ARG A 585 -37.52 5.92 6.20
CA ARG A 585 -36.62 5.56 7.31
C ARG A 585 -37.41 5.07 8.52
N GLY A 586 -37.01 3.93 9.10
CA GLY A 586 -37.40 3.53 10.46
C GLY A 586 -37.94 2.11 10.62
N LEU A 587 -37.04 1.12 10.76
CA LEU A 587 -37.36 -0.25 11.17
C LEU A 587 -36.24 -0.76 12.10
N LYS A 588 -36.61 -1.30 13.28
CA LYS A 588 -35.68 -1.94 14.23
C LYS A 588 -35.85 -3.45 14.22
N LEU A 589 -34.74 -4.19 14.27
CA LEU A 589 -34.74 -5.65 14.33
C LEU A 589 -35.10 -6.17 15.74
N ALA A 590 -35.85 -7.27 15.84
CA ALA A 590 -36.13 -7.95 17.10
C ALA A 590 -35.49 -9.34 17.17
N ARG A 591 -35.07 -9.76 18.38
CA ARG A 591 -34.23 -10.93 18.70
C ARG A 591 -34.53 -12.23 17.93
N ILE A 592 -33.46 -12.85 17.43
CA ILE A 592 -33.44 -14.27 17.04
C ILE A 592 -33.40 -15.15 18.29
N ARG A 593 -34.27 -16.18 18.37
CA ARG A 593 -34.15 -17.28 19.35
C ARG A 593 -33.64 -18.56 18.68
N LYS A 594 -32.76 -19.27 19.38
CA LYS A 594 -32.12 -20.53 18.95
C LYS A 594 -33.00 -21.71 19.41
N ALA A 595 -33.39 -22.59 18.49
CA ALA A 595 -34.03 -23.87 18.82
C ALA A 595 -32.98 -24.97 18.98
N SER A 596 -33.12 -25.83 19.98
CA SER A 596 -32.26 -27.02 20.17
C SER A 596 -32.83 -28.23 19.44
N PRO A 597 -32.00 -29.07 18.79
CA PRO A 597 -32.46 -30.27 18.10
C PRO A 597 -32.61 -31.46 19.06
N SER A 598 -33.73 -32.17 18.98
CA SER A 598 -33.92 -33.49 19.59
C SER A 598 -33.61 -34.61 18.58
N ASN A 599 -32.69 -35.50 18.94
CA ASN A 599 -32.43 -36.85 18.41
C ASN A 599 -32.73 -37.18 16.94
N GLY A 600 -31.67 -37.50 16.17
CA GLY A 600 -31.74 -38.46 15.06
C GLY A 600 -31.35 -37.95 13.68
N LEU A 601 -30.16 -38.37 13.23
CA LEU A 601 -29.60 -38.29 11.86
C LEU A 601 -29.10 -36.93 11.31
N ALA A 602 -27.94 -37.04 10.63
CA ALA A 602 -27.30 -36.11 9.68
C ALA A 602 -27.11 -34.62 10.08
N ARG A 603 -25.89 -34.27 10.50
CA ARG A 603 -25.40 -32.88 10.54
C ARG A 603 -25.05 -32.41 9.11
N ASN A 604 -25.87 -31.55 8.50
CA ASN A 604 -25.43 -30.35 7.75
C ASN A 604 -26.62 -29.62 7.09
N SER A 605 -27.40 -28.88 7.88
CA SER A 605 -28.30 -27.81 7.40
C SER A 605 -28.70 -26.94 8.59
N ARG A 606 -28.57 -25.61 8.48
CA ARG A 606 -29.19 -24.65 9.42
C ARG A 606 -30.24 -23.86 8.65
N ILE A 607 -31.51 -24.03 9.02
CA ILE A 607 -32.64 -23.28 8.43
C ILE A 607 -32.93 -22.09 9.34
N PHE A 608 -33.02 -20.90 8.76
CA PHE A 608 -33.55 -19.71 9.42
C PHE A 608 -34.89 -19.35 8.78
N VAL A 609 -35.91 -19.11 9.60
CA VAL A 609 -37.23 -18.65 9.15
C VAL A 609 -37.41 -17.22 9.63
N ILE A 610 -37.53 -16.27 8.70
CA ILE A 610 -37.81 -14.86 9.00
C ILE A 610 -39.31 -14.63 8.78
N ILE A 611 -40.03 -14.35 9.87
CA ILE A 611 -41.45 -13.99 9.82
C ILE A 611 -41.56 -12.47 9.94
N TRP A 612 -42.02 -11.82 8.87
CA TRP A 612 -42.40 -10.41 8.91
C TRP A 612 -43.84 -10.29 9.40
N LYS A 613 -44.07 -9.48 10.45
CA LYS A 613 -45.41 -9.13 10.91
C LYS A 613 -45.61 -7.63 10.74
N ILE A 614 -46.46 -7.25 9.79
CA ILE A 614 -46.84 -5.85 9.58
C ILE A 614 -47.85 -5.47 10.66
N GLN A 615 -47.54 -4.45 11.46
CA GLN A 615 -48.52 -3.73 12.27
C GLN A 615 -48.74 -2.35 11.64
N PRO A 616 -50.00 -1.94 11.37
CA PRO A 616 -50.30 -0.56 10.99
C PRO A 616 -50.20 0.36 12.21
N ALA A 617 -49.68 1.57 11.98
CA ALA A 617 -49.66 2.71 12.89
C ALA A 617 -50.19 3.92 12.09
N ASN A 618 -50.98 4.86 12.62
CA ASN A 618 -51.61 5.00 13.93
C ASN A 618 -52.95 5.74 13.72
N ALA A 619 -53.89 5.61 14.66
CA ALA A 619 -54.98 6.57 14.83
C ALA A 619 -55.32 6.66 16.33
N ASP A 620 -54.83 7.71 16.98
CA ASP A 620 -55.20 8.06 18.36
C ASP A 620 -56.53 8.82 18.34
N LEU A 621 -57.53 8.36 19.11
CA LEU A 621 -58.65 9.17 19.62
C LEU A 621 -59.56 8.34 20.55
N THR A 622 -59.43 8.50 21.87
CA THR A 622 -60.58 8.63 22.81
C THR A 622 -60.15 9.23 24.15
N SER A 623 -60.60 10.48 24.37
CA SER A 623 -60.87 11.21 25.62
C SER A 623 -60.69 10.56 27.01
N THR A 624 -60.27 11.37 27.99
CA THR A 624 -61.16 11.82 29.09
C THR A 624 -60.75 13.18 29.69
N ASN A 625 -61.77 14.01 29.98
CA ASN A 625 -61.82 15.14 30.93
C ASN A 625 -61.17 16.52 30.61
N PRO A 626 -61.73 17.64 31.18
CA PRO A 626 -62.06 18.80 30.34
C PRO A 626 -61.67 20.19 30.91
N ALA A 627 -61.52 21.19 30.03
CA ALA A 627 -61.71 22.59 30.40
C ALA A 627 -62.11 23.46 29.19
N ALA A 628 -63.15 24.27 29.41
CA ALA A 628 -63.77 25.26 28.55
C ALA A 628 -62.95 25.96 27.43
N MET A 629 -63.55 26.05 26.23
CA MET A 629 -63.88 27.36 25.64
C MET A 629 -65.12 27.27 24.74
N GLN A 630 -65.87 28.36 24.63
CA GLN A 630 -67.17 28.47 23.97
C GLN A 630 -67.07 28.94 22.50
N THR A 631 -68.17 28.76 21.75
CA THR A 631 -68.58 29.50 20.51
C THR A 631 -67.68 29.35 19.26
N GLN A 632 -68.18 29.27 18.01
CA GLN A 632 -69.54 29.13 17.46
C GLN A 632 -69.44 28.71 15.97
N ASP A 633 -70.52 28.12 15.42
CA ASP A 633 -71.08 28.24 14.05
C ASP A 633 -70.17 28.19 12.77
N ALA A 634 -70.57 27.63 11.62
CA ALA A 634 -71.67 26.72 11.24
C ALA A 634 -71.51 26.27 9.74
N ASN A 635 -72.17 25.17 9.36
CA ASN A 635 -72.72 24.86 8.00
C ASN A 635 -71.74 24.68 6.79
N ALA A 636 -72.05 23.89 5.74
CA ALA A 636 -72.99 22.76 5.54
C ALA A 636 -72.74 22.10 4.15
N HIS A 637 -73.14 20.82 3.99
CA HIS A 637 -73.44 20.05 2.73
C HIS A 637 -72.39 20.05 1.56
N GLY A 638 -72.05 18.97 0.84
CA GLY A 638 -72.70 17.67 0.55
C GLY A 638 -73.55 17.72 -0.74
N PRO A 639 -73.76 16.63 -1.54
CA PRO A 639 -73.15 15.28 -1.51
C PRO A 639 -72.92 14.60 -2.91
N ALA A 640 -72.43 13.34 -2.91
CA ALA A 640 -72.67 12.21 -3.86
C ALA A 640 -72.28 12.36 -5.37
N SER A 641 -72.10 11.31 -6.19
CA SER A 641 -72.46 9.88 -6.10
C SER A 641 -71.54 8.96 -6.95
N ASP A 642 -71.26 7.74 -6.45
CA ASP A 642 -71.44 6.40 -7.07
C ASP A 642 -70.92 6.04 -8.49
N SER A 643 -70.68 4.77 -8.85
CA SER A 643 -70.26 3.53 -8.16
C SER A 643 -70.13 2.42 -9.22
N ASP A 644 -69.20 1.46 -9.10
CA ASP A 644 -69.53 0.04 -9.39
C ASP A 644 -68.49 -0.96 -8.87
N SER A 645 -68.86 -2.25 -8.79
CA SER A 645 -68.20 -3.26 -7.92
C SER A 645 -68.11 -4.68 -8.53
N LEU A 646 -67.54 -5.63 -7.75
CA LEU A 646 -67.28 -7.09 -7.97
C LEU A 646 -65.76 -7.41 -8.05
N GLY A 647 -65.20 -8.50 -7.49
CA GLY A 647 -65.72 -9.61 -6.67
C GLY A 647 -64.56 -10.53 -6.21
N HIS A 648 -64.72 -11.33 -5.15
CA HIS A 648 -63.63 -12.12 -4.51
C HIS A 648 -63.10 -13.32 -5.34
N ALA A 649 -61.82 -13.72 -5.13
CA ALA A 649 -61.43 -15.02 -4.52
C ALA A 649 -59.90 -15.28 -4.50
N SER A 650 -59.45 -16.11 -3.55
CA SER A 650 -58.04 -16.40 -3.22
C SER A 650 -57.36 -17.49 -4.06
N ALA A 651 -56.03 -17.41 -4.22
CA ALA A 651 -55.15 -18.58 -4.24
C ALA A 651 -53.68 -18.23 -3.91
N MET A 652 -53.13 -18.86 -2.87
CA MET A 652 -51.71 -18.74 -2.48
C MET A 652 -50.99 -20.04 -2.91
N ARG A 653 -49.91 -19.95 -3.70
CA ARG A 653 -49.09 -21.13 -4.06
C ARG A 653 -47.75 -21.11 -3.33
N LEU A 654 -47.53 -22.10 -2.47
CA LEU A 654 -46.21 -22.47 -1.97
C LEU A 654 -45.43 -23.22 -3.06
N ALA A 655 -44.14 -22.91 -3.22
CA ALA A 655 -43.20 -23.74 -3.96
C ALA A 655 -42.21 -24.38 -2.97
N VAL A 656 -42.14 -25.71 -2.96
CA VAL A 656 -41.17 -26.48 -2.17
C VAL A 656 -40.28 -27.22 -3.17
N VAL A 657 -38.98 -26.93 -3.17
CA VAL A 657 -38.00 -27.64 -4.00
C VAL A 657 -37.25 -28.65 -3.13
N ARG A 658 -37.24 -29.91 -3.57
CA ARG A 658 -36.58 -31.04 -2.91
C ARG A 658 -35.55 -31.60 -3.88
N LEU A 659 -34.27 -31.64 -3.48
CA LEU A 659 -33.20 -32.19 -4.31
C LEU A 659 -32.93 -33.65 -3.94
N GLN A 660 -32.75 -34.51 -4.95
CA GLN A 660 -32.25 -35.87 -4.80
C GLN A 660 -30.81 -35.97 -5.34
N PRO A 661 -29.94 -36.82 -4.76
CA PRO A 661 -28.62 -37.10 -5.29
C PRO A 661 -28.68 -38.20 -6.37
N HIS A 662 -27.91 -38.05 -7.45
CA HIS A 662 -27.63 -39.11 -8.42
C HIS A 662 -26.21 -39.65 -8.26
N SER A 663 -26.08 -40.97 -8.45
CA SER A 663 -24.85 -41.76 -8.38
C SER A 663 -24.62 -42.49 -9.70
N VAL A 664 -23.39 -42.51 -10.24
CA VAL A 664 -22.98 -43.40 -11.35
C VAL A 664 -21.51 -43.81 -11.22
N THR A 665 -21.18 -45.06 -11.60
CA THR A 665 -19.83 -45.67 -11.66
C THR A 665 -19.17 -45.50 -13.05
N GLY A 666 -17.86 -45.64 -13.25
CA GLY A 666 -16.79 -46.14 -12.37
C GLY A 666 -16.11 -47.36 -13.01
N ALA A 667 -14.86 -47.21 -13.46
CA ALA A 667 -14.08 -48.23 -14.19
C ALA A 667 -12.58 -48.14 -13.85
N SER A 668 -11.88 -49.28 -13.87
CA SER A 668 -10.48 -49.43 -13.46
C SER A 668 -9.78 -50.55 -14.24
N ALA A 669 -8.50 -50.35 -14.60
CA ALA A 669 -7.54 -51.43 -14.91
C ALA A 669 -6.09 -50.88 -14.87
N ASP A 670 -5.23 -51.54 -14.07
CA ASP A 670 -3.92 -52.14 -14.41
C ASP A 670 -2.92 -51.41 -15.35
N GLY A 671 -1.59 -51.45 -15.19
CA GLY A 671 -0.73 -52.03 -14.13
C GLY A 671 0.68 -52.45 -14.63
N MET A 672 1.75 -51.80 -14.12
CA MET A 672 3.20 -52.20 -14.20
C MET A 672 3.90 -52.19 -15.61
N PRO A 673 5.25 -52.29 -15.72
CA PRO A 673 6.32 -51.52 -15.04
C PRO A 673 7.45 -51.01 -16.01
N VAL A 674 8.51 -50.41 -15.42
CA VAL A 674 9.73 -49.79 -16.03
C VAL A 674 10.54 -50.71 -16.98
N PRO A 675 11.41 -50.14 -17.86
CA PRO A 675 12.85 -50.24 -17.55
C PRO A 675 13.69 -48.97 -17.83
N ARG A 676 14.90 -48.95 -17.23
CA ARG A 676 15.95 -47.93 -17.41
C ARG A 676 16.64 -48.06 -18.77
N SER A 677 17.16 -46.95 -19.31
CA SER A 677 18.31 -46.97 -20.22
C SER A 677 19.21 -45.76 -20.00
N SER A 678 20.47 -46.03 -19.65
CA SER A 678 21.58 -45.09 -19.69
C SER A 678 22.08 -44.89 -21.12
N SER A 679 22.47 -43.66 -21.48
CA SER A 679 23.45 -43.43 -22.55
C SER A 679 24.15 -42.10 -22.34
N ASP A 680 25.47 -42.14 -22.22
CA ASP A 680 26.34 -40.97 -22.34
C ASP A 680 26.09 -40.21 -23.64
N ASN A 681 26.31 -38.90 -23.62
CA ASN A 681 26.78 -38.18 -24.80
C ASN A 681 27.62 -36.97 -24.40
N THR A 682 28.92 -37.22 -24.22
CA THR A 682 29.96 -36.19 -24.30
C THR A 682 29.97 -35.57 -25.71
N VAL A 683 29.78 -34.26 -25.81
CA VAL A 683 30.15 -33.48 -27.01
C VAL A 683 31.09 -32.36 -26.59
N GLN A 684 32.18 -32.22 -27.34
CA GLN A 684 33.30 -31.34 -27.03
C GLN A 684 33.01 -29.90 -27.47
N SER A 685 33.31 -28.92 -26.61
CA SER A 685 33.47 -27.52 -27.02
C SER A 685 34.91 -27.27 -27.51
N PRO A 686 35.12 -26.62 -28.68
CA PRO A 686 36.46 -26.36 -29.20
C PRO A 686 37.12 -25.14 -28.54
N MET A 687 38.42 -25.25 -28.24
CA MET A 687 39.28 -24.12 -27.89
C MET A 687 39.66 -23.30 -29.13
N TYR A 688 39.52 -21.97 -29.05
CA TYR A 688 40.36 -20.98 -29.74
C TYR A 688 40.50 -19.78 -28.79
N ALA A 689 41.65 -19.55 -28.16
CA ALA A 689 42.93 -19.04 -28.70
C ALA A 689 42.91 -17.53 -28.96
N ALA A 690 43.64 -16.78 -28.12
CA ALA A 690 43.88 -15.35 -28.26
C ALA A 690 45.05 -15.06 -29.22
N PRO A 691 45.08 -13.88 -29.87
CA PRO A 691 46.29 -13.31 -30.46
C PRO A 691 46.92 -12.25 -29.54
N ALA A 692 48.25 -12.16 -29.57
CA ALA A 692 49.02 -11.15 -28.85
C ALA A 692 49.42 -9.96 -29.75
N GLY A 693 49.47 -8.77 -29.15
CA GLY A 693 50.50 -7.73 -29.29
C GLY A 693 51.05 -7.30 -30.66
N VAL A 694 50.80 -6.02 -30.98
CA VAL A 694 51.66 -5.04 -31.69
C VAL A 694 51.20 -3.67 -31.16
N ASP A 695 52.01 -2.70 -30.70
CA ASP A 695 53.46 -2.57 -30.44
C ASP A 695 53.67 -2.00 -29.02
#